data_AF-A0A429DQW9-F1
#
_entry.id   AF-A0A429DQW9-F1
#
_cell.length_a   1.000
_cell.length_b   1.000
_cell.length_c   1.000
_cell.angle_alpha   90.00
_cell.angle_beta   90.00
_cell.angle_gamma   90.00
#
_symmetry.space_group_name_H-M   'P 1'
#
loop_
_entity.id
_entity.type
_entity.pdbx_description
1 polymer ?
#
loop_
_entity_poly.entity_id
_entity_poly.type
_entity_poly.pdbx_seq_one_letter_code
_entity_poly.pdbx_strand_id
1 'polypeptide(L)'
;MLLAALLPGSFVATPAHADPLAAPLGPVPVEAAPAASSAKEGPSAYAVAAPDDGLVTTSATSRVAPGLSLTEFDRYDPAGWIRGDTLAVDLTSKTLKPTYLSPGTVSARTPLSQQVARSGAVAGVNGDFFDINASGAPIGVGVDAGQLQTAPARGHNLTASITEEGKARLAEVFLEASVTLPDGKVVPASNFNSPVLSGDAIGVYTPLWGASSRRTSVAGARSVVEIEVSGGVVTQVRPQPADGPIAAGATILLARDGGVDALSGLKPGDKVGVAYAPKSDAGKLSVSVGGNKVLLRDGAVQPVDNVAMHPRTAVGFSADGTKMWLATVDGRQADSRGMTELELARHMKSLGADDALNLDGGGSSTMLARGEGEKSPLVRNAPSDGGERLVPNGIGVATVPGSGRLTGFAPAPAQDTTDATRVLSGLTRKLVAGGHDETGAGVDGKVQWLSTDPFRGTVTGGVFTAHADRLRPDAPANVDVYAKRGGVMGKTTLNVLGSPVRLGTSTEQVALSGEGAKSTFKVFGYDADGYGTWIEPDDVKLDYDPAVVKIEPSGDGFAVTALNASGASAITATAGGKVTHLAASVGTESRVAAPLDGPAGWTASVFPAVVGAALSEAPGRDGGRGLALDYRLNGTNATRAAYVNSASPLALPPGTQRVGLWVNGDAKGAWLRAELRDAANVPSVVDLSLSVDWTGWRYVRAAIPAGLPDGQRLTKFYAVENVPDQQYEGRLVFDDLTFEVAPAAAVPADPAPRDPALITDGVAIGGLRIAVVSDAQFTADQPDGPLVAQARRALREAVAAKPDLVLINGDFVDRGTAADFALARSIIDEELVGKAPWYYVPGNHEADGGHGLAEFQAAFGETHRVADVAGIRLVLMDSSRGSLRAGGFDQIRMLREALDGAKADRRIRGVVVAMHHPVKDPGPAGNSQLADRKEAAMLTGWLTAFERETGKQTAAIASHAGVFNLSRVDGVPYLVNGNSGKSPAAAPGDGGFVGWTMVRFEPGDKAQPVRFETRPNVDALTLSGPSSLARGEKADVRAVVTQGARQVPVSYPVSADWKGGWGTHVAGGFLPAMPWDVASFDPASGVLTALRPGTANLSVTVNGVTKSLSVTVR
;
A
#
# COMPACT_ATOMS: atom_id res chain seq x y z
N MET A 1 68.63 -3.76 -45.60
CA MET A 1 69.04 -3.26 -46.92
C MET A 1 68.06 -2.15 -47.33
N LEU A 2 68.61 -1.12 -47.98
CA LEU A 2 68.02 0.12 -48.50
C LEU A 2 66.51 0.16 -48.88
N LEU A 3 65.88 1.30 -48.51
CA LEU A 3 65.26 2.33 -49.39
C LEU A 3 64.40 1.87 -50.60
N ALA A 4 63.12 2.30 -50.69
CA ALA A 4 62.70 3.57 -51.33
C ALA A 4 61.25 3.59 -51.89
N ALA A 5 60.58 4.73 -51.67
CA ALA A 5 59.67 5.47 -52.58
C ALA A 5 58.21 4.95 -52.74
N LEU A 6 57.13 5.76 -52.87
CA LEU A 6 56.95 7.14 -53.37
C LEU A 6 55.72 7.83 -52.74
N LEU A 7 55.79 9.17 -52.74
CA LEU A 7 54.84 10.27 -52.44
C LEU A 7 53.68 10.37 -53.48
N PRO A 8 52.91 11.49 -53.61
CA PRO A 8 51.93 12.12 -52.71
C PRO A 8 50.61 12.56 -53.41
N GLY A 9 49.61 12.96 -52.61
CA GLY A 9 48.55 13.99 -52.81
C GLY A 9 47.86 14.25 -54.17
N SER A 10 46.51 14.33 -54.16
CA SER A 10 45.74 15.61 -54.30
C SER A 10 44.22 15.39 -54.44
N PHE A 11 43.50 16.15 -53.60
CA PHE A 11 42.13 16.71 -53.62
C PHE A 11 41.03 16.39 -54.67
N VAL A 12 39.80 16.46 -54.12
CA VAL A 12 38.45 16.85 -54.63
C VAL A 12 37.50 15.74 -55.08
N ALA A 13 36.41 15.54 -54.32
CA ALA A 13 35.01 15.84 -54.74
C ALA A 13 33.97 15.33 -53.72
N THR A 14 33.08 16.20 -53.26
CA THR A 14 31.68 15.89 -52.93
C THR A 14 30.85 16.09 -54.22
N PRO A 15 29.72 15.39 -54.48
CA PRO A 15 28.59 15.27 -53.54
C PRO A 15 27.74 13.96 -53.57
N ALA A 16 26.77 13.95 -52.64
CA ALA A 16 25.45 13.29 -52.62
C ALA A 16 25.29 11.83 -52.12
N HIS A 17 24.73 11.77 -50.89
CA HIS A 17 23.71 10.85 -50.33
C HIS A 17 23.67 9.38 -50.75
N ALA A 18 23.88 8.52 -49.75
CA ALA A 18 22.88 7.53 -49.34
C ALA A 18 22.77 7.56 -47.82
N ASP A 19 21.57 7.84 -47.33
CA ASP A 19 21.17 7.82 -45.92
C ASP A 19 20.61 6.43 -45.59
N PRO A 20 21.26 5.63 -44.73
CA PRO A 20 20.70 4.39 -44.20
C PRO A 20 20.01 4.58 -42.84
N LEU A 21 19.36 5.73 -42.61
CA LEU A 21 18.08 5.79 -41.87
C LEU A 21 16.97 4.95 -42.54
N ALA A 22 17.27 4.20 -43.60
CA ALA A 22 16.45 3.12 -44.12
C ALA A 22 16.63 1.79 -43.33
N ALA A 23 16.59 1.86 -42.00
CA ALA A 23 16.12 0.79 -41.10
C ALA A 23 15.72 1.48 -39.79
N PRO A 24 14.53 1.23 -39.21
CA PRO A 24 13.96 2.10 -38.21
C PRO A 24 14.85 2.14 -36.96
N LEU A 25 15.30 3.34 -36.61
CA LEU A 25 15.71 3.68 -35.26
C LEU A 25 14.56 3.29 -34.33
N GLY A 26 14.86 2.46 -33.33
CA GLY A 26 13.99 2.28 -32.17
C GLY A 26 13.71 3.65 -31.53
N PRO A 27 12.51 3.83 -30.94
CA PRO A 27 11.99 5.16 -30.63
C PRO A 27 12.87 5.95 -29.66
N VAL A 28 13.06 7.23 -30.01
CA VAL A 28 13.52 8.33 -29.14
C VAL A 28 12.55 8.47 -27.95
N PRO A 29 12.98 8.91 -26.74
CA PRO A 29 12.10 9.09 -25.60
C PRO A 29 10.88 9.94 -25.96
N VAL A 30 9.69 9.36 -25.82
CA VAL A 30 8.43 10.06 -26.09
C VAL A 30 8.09 10.89 -24.86
N GLU A 31 8.63 12.11 -24.77
CA GLU A 31 7.84 13.24 -24.27
C GLU A 31 6.98 13.75 -25.43
N ALA A 32 5.86 13.08 -25.63
CA ALA A 32 4.71 13.60 -26.35
C ALA A 32 3.47 12.95 -25.74
N ALA A 33 2.64 13.79 -25.10
CA ALA A 33 1.23 13.62 -24.77
C ALA A 33 0.72 12.19 -24.42
N PRO A 34 0.04 11.99 -23.27
CA PRO A 34 -0.95 10.92 -23.23
C PRO A 34 -1.91 11.14 -24.40
N ALA A 35 -2.09 10.12 -25.22
CA ALA A 35 -3.13 10.14 -26.24
C ALA A 35 -4.46 10.49 -25.56
N ALA A 36 -5.19 11.43 -26.14
CA ALA A 36 -6.59 11.66 -25.80
C ALA A 36 -7.31 10.30 -25.83
N SER A 37 -8.10 10.04 -24.78
CA SER A 37 -8.99 8.89 -24.67
C SER A 37 -10.11 8.98 -25.73
N SER A 38 -9.77 8.73 -26.98
CA SER A 38 -10.72 8.57 -28.09
C SER A 38 -9.99 8.05 -29.33
N ALA A 39 -9.39 6.86 -29.25
CA ALA A 39 -9.11 6.07 -30.44
C ALA A 39 -10.34 5.22 -30.74
N LYS A 40 -10.76 5.18 -32.02
CA LYS A 40 -11.93 4.43 -32.52
C LYS A 40 -11.98 3.01 -31.95
N GLU A 41 -13.06 2.72 -31.22
CA GLU A 41 -13.43 1.36 -30.81
C GLU A 41 -13.58 0.47 -32.05
N GLY A 42 -12.80 -0.61 -32.09
CA GLY A 42 -13.14 -1.77 -32.92
C GLY A 42 -14.32 -2.52 -32.28
N PRO A 43 -15.10 -3.29 -33.05
CA PRO A 43 -16.20 -4.06 -32.50
C PRO A 43 -15.66 -5.15 -31.56
N SER A 44 -15.81 -4.93 -30.25
CA SER A 44 -15.53 -5.96 -29.24
C SER A 44 -16.70 -6.92 -29.15
N ALA A 45 -16.42 -8.22 -29.21
CA ALA A 45 -17.41 -9.26 -29.02
C ALA A 45 -17.91 -9.25 -27.57
N TYR A 46 -19.22 -9.03 -27.39
CA TYR A 46 -19.87 -8.99 -26.10
C TYR A 46 -20.04 -10.40 -25.51
N ALA A 47 -19.33 -10.69 -24.41
CA ALA A 47 -19.69 -11.79 -23.53
C ALA A 47 -20.66 -11.25 -22.45
N VAL A 48 -21.83 -11.88 -22.35
CA VAL A 48 -22.83 -11.57 -21.32
C VAL A 48 -22.48 -12.29 -20.01
N ALA A 49 -22.49 -11.53 -18.92
CA ALA A 49 -22.61 -11.94 -17.52
C ALA A 49 -21.52 -12.85 -16.92
N ALA A 50 -20.40 -12.25 -16.51
CA ALA A 50 -19.80 -12.63 -15.23
C ALA A 50 -20.50 -11.85 -14.10
N PRO A 51 -20.85 -12.47 -12.94
CA PRO A 51 -21.31 -11.75 -11.76
C PRO A 51 -20.32 -10.65 -11.37
N ASP A 52 -20.79 -9.61 -10.68
CA ASP A 52 -19.90 -8.69 -10.00
C ASP A 52 -19.20 -9.46 -8.87
N ASP A 53 -17.92 -9.74 -9.06
CA ASP A 53 -17.23 -10.83 -8.40
C ASP A 53 -16.31 -10.32 -7.25
N GLY A 54 -16.05 -9.03 -7.16
CA GLY A 54 -15.36 -8.41 -6.03
C GLY A 54 -16.15 -8.25 -4.73
N LEU A 55 -15.43 -7.83 -3.69
CA LEU A 55 -15.90 -7.59 -2.33
C LEU A 55 -15.55 -6.16 -1.90
N VAL A 56 -16.49 -5.47 -1.26
CA VAL A 56 -16.17 -4.21 -0.56
C VAL A 56 -15.43 -4.56 0.72
N THR A 57 -14.18 -4.11 0.84
CA THR A 57 -13.30 -4.42 1.98
C THR A 57 -13.40 -3.36 3.07
N THR A 58 -13.60 -2.10 2.68
CA THR A 58 -13.80 -0.95 3.58
C THR A 58 -14.81 0.01 2.95
N SER A 59 -15.63 0.66 3.78
CA SER A 59 -16.47 1.77 3.33
C SER A 59 -16.82 2.70 4.49
N ALA A 60 -16.85 4.00 4.23
CA ALA A 60 -17.23 5.02 5.20
C ALA A 60 -18.14 6.07 4.52
N THR A 61 -19.25 6.41 5.16
CA THR A 61 -20.17 7.45 4.68
C THR A 61 -20.14 8.65 5.64
N SER A 62 -19.89 9.84 5.10
CA SER A 62 -19.90 11.11 5.82
C SER A 62 -20.94 12.06 5.21
N ARG A 63 -21.48 12.98 6.03
CA ARG A 63 -22.40 14.02 5.57
C ARG A 63 -21.61 15.24 5.10
N VAL A 64 -22.04 15.84 3.98
CA VAL A 64 -21.48 17.09 3.43
C VAL A 64 -22.43 18.26 3.70
N ALA A 65 -23.72 18.04 3.46
CA ALA A 65 -24.82 18.96 3.74
C ALA A 65 -26.15 18.16 3.86
N PRO A 66 -27.26 18.73 4.34
CA PRO A 66 -28.55 18.05 4.29
C PRO A 66 -28.96 17.66 2.86
N GLY A 67 -29.15 16.36 2.63
CA GLY A 67 -29.42 15.79 1.30
C GLY A 67 -28.17 15.48 0.46
N LEU A 68 -26.96 15.66 1.02
CA LEU A 68 -25.69 15.40 0.33
C LEU A 68 -24.73 14.61 1.22
N SER A 69 -24.37 13.40 0.80
CA SER A 69 -23.45 12.51 1.53
C SER A 69 -22.35 11.97 0.63
N LEU A 70 -21.14 11.86 1.18
CA LEU A 70 -19.98 11.24 0.55
C LEU A 70 -19.83 9.81 1.09
N THR A 71 -19.57 8.85 0.21
CA THR A 71 -19.15 7.50 0.57
C THR A 71 -17.81 7.19 -0.08
N GLU A 72 -16.82 6.85 0.72
CA GLU A 72 -15.49 6.41 0.29
C GLU A 72 -15.43 4.88 0.47
N PHE A 73 -14.80 4.17 -0.45
CA PHE A 73 -14.72 2.70 -0.40
C PHE A 73 -13.44 2.14 -1.02
N ASP A 74 -12.98 1.02 -0.45
CA ASP A 74 -12.11 0.07 -1.14
C ASP A 74 -12.91 -1.18 -1.52
N ARG A 75 -12.66 -1.65 -2.74
CA ARG A 75 -13.17 -2.90 -3.28
C ARG A 75 -11.99 -3.74 -3.74
N TYR A 76 -12.12 -5.05 -3.58
CA TYR A 76 -11.13 -6.02 -4.02
C TYR A 76 -11.77 -7.07 -4.91
N ASP A 77 -11.18 -7.36 -6.06
CA ASP A 77 -11.71 -8.33 -7.02
C ASP A 77 -10.59 -9.18 -7.67
N PRO A 78 -10.89 -10.14 -8.56
CA PRO A 78 -9.86 -10.98 -9.16
C PRO A 78 -8.80 -10.21 -9.97
N ALA A 79 -9.13 -9.03 -10.50
CA ALA A 79 -8.20 -8.20 -11.26
C ALA A 79 -7.38 -7.26 -10.36
N GLY A 80 -7.85 -6.94 -9.15
CA GLY A 80 -7.06 -6.23 -8.14
C GLY A 80 -7.87 -5.28 -7.26
N TRP A 81 -7.18 -4.33 -6.62
CA TRP A 81 -7.80 -3.30 -5.79
C TRP A 81 -8.46 -2.21 -6.63
N ILE A 82 -9.57 -1.70 -6.12
CA ILE A 82 -10.26 -0.52 -6.61
C ILE A 82 -10.56 0.39 -5.43
N ARG A 83 -10.20 1.66 -5.53
CA ARG A 83 -10.60 2.71 -4.60
C ARG A 83 -11.53 3.68 -5.31
N GLY A 84 -12.57 4.13 -4.63
CA GLY A 84 -13.47 5.12 -5.20
C GLY A 84 -14.29 5.87 -4.16
N ASP A 85 -14.97 6.89 -4.67
CA ASP A 85 -15.78 7.82 -3.90
C ASP A 85 -17.10 8.04 -4.60
N THR A 86 -18.16 8.28 -3.84
CA THR A 86 -19.49 8.52 -4.37
C THR A 86 -20.20 9.60 -3.56
N LEU A 87 -20.64 10.66 -4.24
CA LEU A 87 -21.58 11.64 -3.69
C LEU A 87 -23.00 11.23 -4.07
N ALA A 88 -23.86 11.08 -3.07
CA ALA A 88 -25.31 10.93 -3.27
C ALA A 88 -25.99 12.28 -3.00
N VAL A 89 -26.78 12.75 -3.96
CA VAL A 89 -27.44 14.06 -3.97
C VAL A 89 -28.96 13.88 -4.04
N ASP A 90 -29.68 14.41 -3.06
CA ASP A 90 -31.13 14.52 -3.05
C ASP A 90 -31.55 15.85 -3.69
N LEU A 91 -32.02 15.79 -4.93
CA LEU A 91 -32.46 16.96 -5.71
C LEU A 91 -33.80 17.51 -5.25
N THR A 92 -34.53 16.82 -4.36
CA THR A 92 -35.75 17.36 -3.73
C THR A 92 -35.42 18.33 -2.60
N SER A 93 -34.18 18.28 -2.09
CA SER A 93 -33.70 19.16 -1.04
C SER A 93 -33.79 20.63 -1.46
N LYS A 94 -34.34 21.46 -0.57
CA LYS A 94 -34.44 22.92 -0.79
C LYS A 94 -33.15 23.66 -0.44
N THR A 95 -32.17 22.99 0.17
CA THR A 95 -30.89 23.58 0.55
C THR A 95 -29.82 23.40 -0.52
N LEU A 96 -30.00 22.46 -1.47
CA LEU A 96 -29.01 22.14 -2.49
C LEU A 96 -29.32 22.84 -3.80
N LYS A 97 -28.26 23.23 -4.51
CA LYS A 97 -28.31 23.83 -5.85
C LYS A 97 -27.26 23.14 -6.72
N PRO A 98 -27.65 22.32 -7.70
CA PRO A 98 -26.73 21.84 -8.72
C PRO A 98 -26.07 23.04 -9.43
N THR A 99 -24.78 22.93 -9.72
CA THR A 99 -23.94 24.04 -10.18
C THR A 99 -22.99 23.58 -11.27
N TYR A 100 -22.86 24.37 -12.33
CA TYR A 100 -21.82 24.20 -13.33
C TYR A 100 -20.50 24.75 -12.78
N LEU A 101 -19.46 23.93 -12.78
CA LEU A 101 -18.12 24.34 -12.34
C LEU A 101 -17.33 24.83 -13.55
N SER A 102 -16.70 25.99 -13.43
CA SER A 102 -15.95 26.60 -14.52
C SER A 102 -14.83 27.52 -14.03
N PRO A 103 -13.68 27.57 -14.73
CA PRO A 103 -12.64 28.58 -14.55
C PRO A 103 -13.11 30.00 -14.90
N GLY A 104 -14.22 30.14 -15.62
CA GLY A 104 -14.85 31.42 -15.97
C GLY A 104 -14.81 31.81 -17.43
N THR A 105 -13.92 31.19 -18.20
CA THR A 105 -13.98 31.21 -19.66
C THR A 105 -13.81 29.78 -20.17
N VAL A 106 -14.39 29.49 -21.33
CA VAL A 106 -14.53 28.16 -21.90
C VAL A 106 -13.17 27.55 -22.27
N SER A 107 -12.22 28.34 -22.75
CA SER A 107 -10.87 27.85 -23.10
C SER A 107 -9.85 27.89 -21.96
N ALA A 108 -10.24 28.30 -20.75
CA ALA A 108 -9.37 28.23 -19.59
C ALA A 108 -9.43 26.85 -18.92
N ARG A 109 -8.36 26.48 -18.21
CA ARG A 109 -8.30 25.28 -17.37
C ARG A 109 -7.69 25.64 -16.02
N THR A 110 -8.30 25.16 -14.94
CA THR A 110 -7.79 25.29 -13.57
C THR A 110 -7.99 23.97 -12.83
N PRO A 111 -7.29 23.72 -11.71
CA PRO A 111 -7.67 22.63 -10.81
C PRO A 111 -9.15 22.73 -10.45
N LEU A 112 -9.79 21.59 -10.24
CA LEU A 112 -11.22 21.53 -9.90
C LEU A 112 -11.50 22.28 -8.59
N SER A 113 -10.57 22.23 -7.63
CA SER A 113 -10.63 22.96 -6.37
C SER A 113 -10.85 24.47 -6.55
N GLN A 114 -10.22 25.08 -7.56
CA GLN A 114 -10.41 26.49 -7.86
C GLN A 114 -11.80 26.79 -8.45
N GLN A 115 -12.35 25.87 -9.24
CA GLN A 115 -13.69 26.03 -9.84
C GLN A 115 -14.80 25.85 -8.80
N VAL A 116 -14.61 24.89 -7.88
CA VAL A 116 -15.48 24.69 -6.72
C VAL A 116 -15.47 25.94 -5.84
N ALA A 117 -14.29 26.48 -5.52
CA ALA A 117 -14.17 27.72 -4.74
C ALA A 117 -14.84 28.92 -5.44
N ARG A 118 -14.63 29.08 -6.75
CA ARG A 118 -15.21 30.19 -7.55
C ARG A 118 -16.74 30.15 -7.59
N SER A 119 -17.32 28.96 -7.63
CA SER A 119 -18.78 28.77 -7.71
C SER A 119 -19.47 28.74 -6.35
N GLY A 120 -18.71 28.66 -5.25
CA GLY A 120 -19.26 28.44 -3.91
C GLY A 120 -19.86 27.05 -3.71
N ALA A 121 -19.50 26.08 -4.57
CA ALA A 121 -19.91 24.70 -4.42
C ALA A 121 -19.28 24.08 -3.16
N VAL A 122 -20.03 23.19 -2.50
CA VAL A 122 -19.56 22.45 -1.31
C VAL A 122 -19.05 21.05 -1.65
N ALA A 123 -19.37 20.57 -2.86
CA ALA A 123 -18.82 19.35 -3.45
C ALA A 123 -18.92 19.38 -4.98
N GLY A 124 -18.15 18.54 -5.66
CA GLY A 124 -18.26 18.35 -7.09
C GLY A 124 -17.19 17.45 -7.69
N VAL A 125 -17.37 17.10 -8.96
CA VAL A 125 -16.45 16.29 -9.75
C VAL A 125 -16.09 17.00 -11.06
N ASN A 126 -15.02 16.56 -11.71
CA ASN A 126 -14.67 17.02 -13.05
C ASN A 126 -15.76 16.64 -14.06
N GLY A 127 -15.80 17.34 -15.18
CA GLY A 127 -16.89 17.25 -16.15
C GLY A 127 -16.48 16.63 -17.47
N ASP A 128 -16.59 17.45 -18.51
CA ASP A 128 -16.58 17.05 -19.90
C ASP A 128 -15.18 16.68 -20.42
N PHE A 129 -15.16 15.95 -21.52
CA PHE A 129 -13.98 15.78 -22.34
C PHE A 129 -13.59 17.13 -22.95
N PHE A 130 -12.30 17.30 -23.26
CA PHE A 130 -11.81 18.57 -23.74
C PHE A 130 -10.60 18.45 -24.66
N ASP A 131 -10.39 19.49 -25.45
CA ASP A 131 -9.27 19.62 -26.39
C ASP A 131 -7.96 19.93 -25.64
N ILE A 132 -7.48 18.92 -24.91
CA ILE A 132 -6.41 19.00 -23.91
C ILE A 132 -5.07 19.51 -24.45
N ASN A 133 -4.77 19.24 -25.73
CA ASN A 133 -3.49 19.53 -26.37
C ASN A 133 -3.50 20.81 -27.22
N ALA A 134 -4.63 21.52 -27.30
CA ALA A 134 -4.72 22.77 -28.06
C ALA A 134 -5.50 23.84 -27.30
N SER A 135 -6.80 23.96 -27.55
CA SER A 135 -7.57 25.08 -27.00
C SER A 135 -7.78 25.01 -25.48
N GLY A 136 -7.75 23.80 -24.91
CA GLY A 136 -8.14 23.52 -23.53
C GLY A 136 -9.66 23.52 -23.31
N ALA A 137 -10.47 23.81 -24.33
CA ALA A 137 -11.91 23.97 -24.21
C ALA A 137 -12.66 22.62 -24.20
N PRO A 138 -13.80 22.53 -23.49
CA PRO A 138 -14.68 21.37 -23.52
C PRO A 138 -15.23 21.13 -24.92
N ILE A 139 -15.44 19.86 -25.28
CA ILE A 139 -15.95 19.47 -26.61
C ILE A 139 -17.45 19.20 -26.64
N GLY A 140 -18.07 18.95 -25.49
CA GLY A 140 -19.51 18.76 -25.34
C GLY A 140 -20.23 20.04 -24.92
N VAL A 141 -21.45 19.88 -24.40
CA VAL A 141 -22.34 20.98 -24.04
C VAL A 141 -22.14 21.40 -22.60
N GLY A 142 -22.13 22.72 -22.38
CA GLY A 142 -22.15 23.34 -21.06
C GLY A 142 -23.32 24.28 -20.97
N VAL A 143 -24.21 24.08 -19.99
CA VAL A 143 -25.28 25.01 -19.65
C VAL A 143 -25.10 25.40 -18.18
N ASP A 144 -25.09 26.70 -17.90
CA ASP A 144 -25.01 27.25 -16.55
C ASP A 144 -26.14 28.26 -16.35
N ALA A 145 -26.96 28.06 -15.33
CA ALA A 145 -28.17 28.84 -15.04
C ALA A 145 -29.05 29.08 -16.29
N GLY A 146 -29.23 28.04 -17.11
CA GLY A 146 -30.00 28.06 -18.36
C GLY A 146 -29.35 28.79 -19.53
N GLN A 147 -28.15 29.34 -19.36
CA GLN A 147 -27.37 29.97 -20.42
C GLN A 147 -26.38 28.98 -21.03
N LEU A 148 -26.39 28.89 -22.36
CA LEU A 148 -25.43 28.08 -23.12
C LEU A 148 -24.03 28.69 -22.98
N GLN A 149 -23.09 27.89 -22.50
CA GLN A 149 -21.68 28.25 -22.34
C GLN A 149 -20.86 27.77 -23.56
N THR A 150 -21.07 26.51 -23.94
CA THR A 150 -20.43 25.83 -25.07
C THR A 150 -21.43 24.89 -25.75
N ALA A 151 -21.39 24.81 -27.08
CA ALA A 151 -22.16 23.89 -27.89
C ALA A 151 -21.35 22.63 -28.25
N PRO A 152 -22.01 21.51 -28.58
CA PRO A 152 -21.31 20.26 -28.79
C PRO A 152 -20.54 20.28 -30.12
N ALA A 153 -19.33 19.74 -30.10
CA ALA A 153 -18.71 19.18 -31.29
C ALA A 153 -19.54 17.99 -31.78
N ARG A 154 -19.43 17.66 -33.06
CA ARG A 154 -20.21 16.58 -33.68
C ARG A 154 -20.05 15.27 -32.89
N GLY A 155 -21.16 14.74 -32.37
CA GLY A 155 -21.18 13.49 -31.61
C GLY A 155 -21.11 13.64 -30.09
N HIS A 156 -21.01 14.88 -29.57
CA HIS A 156 -20.91 15.17 -28.13
C HIS A 156 -22.16 15.86 -27.56
N ASN A 157 -23.34 15.52 -28.10
CA ASN A 157 -24.62 16.13 -27.76
C ASN A 157 -25.21 15.62 -26.44
N LEU A 158 -24.73 14.49 -25.94
CA LEU A 158 -25.26 13.84 -24.76
C LEU A 158 -24.74 14.50 -23.47
N THR A 159 -25.67 14.85 -22.59
CA THR A 159 -25.36 15.57 -21.35
C THR A 159 -25.98 14.91 -20.14
N ALA A 160 -25.32 15.09 -19.00
CA ALA A 160 -25.92 14.98 -17.70
C ALA A 160 -26.59 16.32 -17.36
N SER A 161 -27.92 16.31 -17.24
CA SER A 161 -28.71 17.54 -17.20
C SER A 161 -29.62 17.61 -15.99
N ILE A 162 -29.71 18.81 -15.41
CA ILE A 162 -30.73 19.19 -14.43
C ILE A 162 -31.64 20.23 -15.09
N THR A 163 -32.95 19.97 -15.12
CA THR A 163 -33.95 20.89 -15.68
C THR A 163 -34.25 22.06 -14.74
N GLU A 164 -34.88 23.12 -15.24
CA GLU A 164 -35.39 24.22 -14.39
C GLU A 164 -36.42 23.76 -13.35
N GLU A 165 -37.05 22.61 -13.56
CA GLU A 165 -37.99 21.97 -12.63
C GLU A 165 -37.27 21.19 -11.51
N GLY A 166 -35.94 21.09 -11.54
CA GLY A 166 -35.13 20.38 -10.56
C GLY A 166 -35.07 18.88 -10.76
N LYS A 167 -35.46 18.38 -11.94
CA LYS A 167 -35.36 16.96 -12.31
C LYS A 167 -34.06 16.71 -13.06
N ALA A 168 -33.36 15.63 -12.72
CA ALA A 168 -32.17 15.22 -13.43
C ALA A 168 -32.42 14.05 -14.38
N ARG A 169 -31.78 14.08 -15.55
CA ARG A 169 -31.82 13.03 -16.57
C ARG A 169 -30.69 13.18 -17.58
N LEU A 170 -30.44 12.11 -18.34
CA LEU A 170 -29.65 12.23 -19.56
C LEU A 170 -30.47 12.91 -20.65
N ALA A 171 -29.86 13.86 -21.35
CA ALA A 171 -30.51 14.65 -22.39
C ALA A 171 -29.60 14.78 -23.61
N GLU A 172 -30.19 14.86 -24.80
CA GLU A 172 -29.48 15.34 -25.98
C GLU A 172 -29.72 16.84 -26.14
N VAL A 173 -28.62 17.60 -26.26
CA VAL A 173 -28.66 19.05 -26.44
C VAL A 173 -28.02 19.41 -27.77
N PHE A 174 -28.76 20.18 -28.57
CA PHE A 174 -28.36 20.67 -29.88
C PHE A 174 -28.27 22.19 -29.87
N LEU A 175 -27.47 22.75 -30.78
CA LEU A 175 -27.40 24.19 -31.00
C LEU A 175 -28.42 24.60 -32.05
N GLU A 176 -29.31 25.53 -31.71
CA GLU A 176 -30.05 26.33 -32.70
C GLU A 176 -29.37 27.69 -32.79
N ALA A 177 -28.57 27.92 -33.84
CA ALA A 177 -27.93 29.21 -34.07
C ALA A 177 -28.06 29.69 -35.52
N SER A 178 -28.20 31.01 -35.67
CA SER A 178 -28.39 31.65 -36.97
C SER A 178 -27.81 33.06 -36.99
N VAL A 179 -27.35 33.46 -38.17
CA VAL A 179 -26.89 34.81 -38.48
C VAL A 179 -27.84 35.43 -39.51
N THR A 180 -28.41 36.58 -39.18
CA THR A 180 -29.26 37.37 -40.09
C THR A 180 -28.41 38.45 -40.75
N LEU A 181 -28.27 38.36 -42.06
CA LEU A 181 -27.49 39.28 -42.90
C LEU A 181 -28.27 40.59 -43.19
N PRO A 182 -27.59 41.65 -43.67
CA PRO A 182 -28.21 42.96 -43.92
C PRO A 182 -29.40 42.95 -44.90
N ASP A 183 -29.43 41.99 -45.82
CA ASP A 183 -30.50 41.77 -46.80
C ASP A 183 -31.70 40.98 -46.24
N GLY A 184 -31.64 40.61 -44.95
CA GLY A 184 -32.66 39.79 -44.28
C GLY A 184 -32.47 38.28 -44.46
N LYS A 185 -31.46 37.83 -45.22
CA LYS A 185 -31.15 36.41 -45.38
C LYS A 185 -30.65 35.83 -44.05
N VAL A 186 -31.20 34.68 -43.67
CA VAL A 186 -30.79 33.95 -42.47
C VAL A 186 -29.90 32.77 -42.89
N VAL A 187 -28.68 32.72 -42.34
CA VAL A 187 -27.74 31.61 -42.55
C VAL A 187 -27.51 30.86 -41.23
N PRO A 188 -27.43 29.52 -41.26
CA PRO A 188 -27.22 28.74 -40.05
C PRO A 188 -25.80 28.91 -39.50
N ALA A 189 -25.67 28.92 -38.19
CA ALA A 189 -24.41 28.72 -37.48
C ALA A 189 -24.46 27.38 -36.74
N SER A 190 -23.35 26.65 -36.72
CA SER A 190 -23.30 25.26 -36.23
C SER A 190 -22.29 25.04 -35.11
N ASN A 191 -21.73 26.11 -34.56
CA ASN A 191 -20.79 26.08 -33.45
C ASN A 191 -21.05 27.30 -32.55
N PHE A 192 -20.88 27.09 -31.24
CA PHE A 192 -20.91 28.16 -30.25
C PHE A 192 -19.82 27.90 -29.20
N ASN A 193 -18.84 28.80 -29.10
CA ASN A 193 -17.70 28.69 -28.17
C ASN A 193 -17.03 27.30 -28.10
N SER A 194 -17.03 26.56 -29.20
CA SER A 194 -16.56 25.17 -29.21
C SER A 194 -15.27 25.04 -30.01
N PRO A 195 -14.31 24.18 -29.58
CA PRO A 195 -12.98 24.13 -30.16
C PRO A 195 -12.91 23.54 -31.57
N VAL A 196 -14.01 23.00 -32.09
CA VAL A 196 -14.04 22.38 -33.42
C VAL A 196 -15.11 23.03 -34.29
N LEU A 197 -14.68 23.76 -35.33
CA LEU A 197 -15.58 24.24 -36.38
C LEU A 197 -15.57 23.28 -37.57
N SER A 198 -16.74 22.71 -37.87
CA SER A 198 -16.93 21.83 -39.02
C SER A 198 -16.63 22.53 -40.34
N GLY A 199 -16.34 21.75 -41.40
CA GLY A 199 -16.19 22.30 -42.75
C GLY A 199 -17.47 23.01 -43.23
N ASP A 200 -17.29 24.02 -44.07
CA ASP A 200 -18.37 24.83 -44.68
C ASP A 200 -19.33 25.49 -43.66
N ALA A 201 -18.83 25.83 -42.46
CA ALA A 201 -19.64 26.29 -41.34
C ALA A 201 -19.30 27.70 -40.84
N ILE A 202 -20.24 28.27 -40.08
CA ILE A 202 -20.10 29.50 -39.31
C ILE A 202 -20.17 29.15 -37.82
N GLY A 203 -19.19 29.61 -37.04
CA GLY A 203 -19.15 29.51 -35.59
C GLY A 203 -19.35 30.86 -34.92
N VAL A 204 -20.04 30.86 -33.78
CA VAL A 204 -20.28 32.03 -32.94
C VAL A 204 -19.39 31.96 -31.71
N TYR A 205 -18.53 32.95 -31.52
CA TYR A 205 -17.66 33.04 -30.35
C TYR A 205 -17.96 34.32 -29.56
N THR A 206 -18.12 34.18 -28.26
CA THR A 206 -18.44 35.29 -27.34
C THR A 206 -17.25 35.55 -26.41
N PRO A 207 -17.28 36.60 -25.56
CA PRO A 207 -16.22 36.84 -24.58
C PRO A 207 -15.98 35.64 -23.64
N LEU A 208 -16.97 34.76 -23.48
CA LEU A 208 -16.84 33.52 -22.73
C LEU A 208 -15.81 32.56 -23.33
N TRP A 209 -15.45 32.66 -24.61
CA TRP A 209 -14.40 31.82 -25.20
C TRP A 209 -13.09 31.92 -24.42
N GLY A 210 -12.69 33.11 -23.98
CA GLY A 210 -11.43 33.33 -23.26
C GLY A 210 -10.25 33.63 -24.20
N ALA A 211 -9.03 33.39 -23.70
CA ALA A 211 -7.79 33.88 -24.32
C ALA A 211 -7.18 32.94 -25.37
N SER A 212 -7.66 31.69 -25.47
CA SER A 212 -7.09 30.72 -26.41
C SER A 212 -7.29 31.14 -27.86
N SER A 213 -6.34 30.81 -28.74
CA SER A 213 -6.42 31.20 -30.15
C SER A 213 -7.51 30.41 -30.87
N ARG A 214 -8.42 31.12 -31.55
CA ARG A 214 -9.48 30.50 -32.36
C ARG A 214 -8.96 29.89 -33.68
N ARG A 215 -7.66 30.04 -33.98
CA ARG A 215 -7.05 29.42 -35.17
C ARG A 215 -7.09 27.90 -35.13
N THR A 216 -7.01 27.31 -33.95
CA THR A 216 -7.09 25.85 -33.78
C THR A 216 -8.44 25.31 -34.24
N SER A 217 -9.53 26.06 -34.02
CA SER A 217 -10.88 25.66 -34.44
C SER A 217 -11.08 25.56 -35.95
N VAL A 218 -10.22 26.22 -36.74
CA VAL A 218 -10.26 26.23 -38.21
C VAL A 218 -9.00 25.61 -38.83
N ALA A 219 -8.25 24.83 -38.06
CA ALA A 219 -7.09 24.13 -38.57
C ALA A 219 -7.45 23.27 -39.81
N GLY A 220 -6.64 23.39 -40.86
CA GLY A 220 -6.86 22.68 -42.13
C GLY A 220 -8.00 23.22 -43.00
N ALA A 221 -8.55 24.41 -42.72
CA ALA A 221 -9.50 25.09 -43.61
C ALA A 221 -8.80 25.60 -44.90
N ARG A 222 -9.52 25.60 -46.03
CA ARG A 222 -9.05 26.20 -47.29
C ARG A 222 -9.18 27.72 -47.26
N SER A 223 -10.23 28.23 -46.64
CA SER A 223 -10.49 29.65 -46.44
C SER A 223 -11.07 29.91 -45.06
N VAL A 224 -10.74 31.08 -44.49
CA VAL A 224 -11.20 31.54 -43.18
C VAL A 224 -11.52 33.02 -43.25
N VAL A 225 -12.55 33.47 -42.54
CA VAL A 225 -12.79 34.89 -42.23
C VAL A 225 -13.27 35.03 -40.78
N GLU A 226 -12.78 36.03 -40.08
CA GLU A 226 -13.23 36.41 -38.74
C GLU A 226 -13.95 37.77 -38.83
N ILE A 227 -15.19 37.82 -38.37
CA ILE A 227 -16.02 39.03 -38.40
C ILE A 227 -16.39 39.40 -36.96
N GLU A 228 -16.02 40.60 -36.55
CA GLU A 228 -16.37 41.16 -35.24
C GLU A 228 -17.67 41.94 -35.36
N VAL A 229 -18.64 41.60 -34.50
CA VAL A 229 -19.94 42.23 -34.40
C VAL A 229 -20.09 42.80 -32.98
N SER A 230 -20.38 44.10 -32.87
CA SER A 230 -20.65 44.78 -31.59
C SER A 230 -21.93 45.59 -31.70
N GLY A 231 -22.83 45.44 -30.72
CA GLY A 231 -24.14 46.11 -30.75
C GLY A 231 -25.00 45.77 -31.99
N GLY A 232 -24.81 44.58 -32.58
CA GLY A 232 -25.50 44.16 -33.80
C GLY A 232 -24.96 44.77 -35.10
N VAL A 233 -23.77 45.38 -35.06
CA VAL A 233 -23.11 46.00 -36.22
C VAL A 233 -21.72 45.40 -36.40
N VAL A 234 -21.34 45.09 -37.65
CA VAL A 234 -19.98 44.66 -37.99
C VAL A 234 -19.01 45.79 -37.70
N THR A 235 -18.07 45.58 -36.80
CA THR A 235 -17.00 46.54 -36.49
C THR A 235 -15.75 46.24 -37.30
N GLN A 236 -15.42 44.96 -37.51
CA GLN A 236 -14.19 44.55 -38.18
C GLN A 236 -14.37 43.24 -38.97
N VAL A 237 -13.63 43.13 -40.08
CA VAL A 237 -13.55 41.91 -40.90
C VAL A 237 -12.07 41.58 -41.10
N ARG A 238 -11.68 40.33 -40.85
CA ARG A 238 -10.28 39.88 -40.91
C ARG A 238 -10.14 38.62 -41.73
N PRO A 239 -9.07 38.50 -42.53
CA PRO A 239 -8.80 37.30 -43.31
C PRO A 239 -8.30 36.12 -42.46
N GLN A 240 -7.99 36.35 -41.18
CA GLN A 240 -7.50 35.34 -40.23
C GLN A 240 -8.01 35.66 -38.82
N PRO A 241 -8.17 34.65 -37.94
CA PRO A 241 -8.55 34.88 -36.55
C PRO A 241 -7.52 35.74 -35.81
N ALA A 242 -8.01 36.76 -35.09
CA ALA A 242 -7.19 37.56 -34.19
C ALA A 242 -6.81 36.74 -32.94
N ASP A 243 -5.61 36.99 -32.43
CA ASP A 243 -5.20 36.41 -31.15
C ASP A 243 -5.80 37.19 -29.98
N GLY A 244 -5.91 36.51 -28.84
CA GLY A 244 -6.38 37.10 -27.60
C GLY A 244 -7.90 37.04 -27.39
N PRO A 245 -8.36 37.55 -26.23
CA PRO A 245 -9.74 37.46 -25.81
C PRO A 245 -10.66 38.38 -26.62
N ILE A 246 -11.93 37.99 -26.69
CA ILE A 246 -12.99 38.79 -27.34
C ILE A 246 -13.45 39.88 -26.37
N ALA A 247 -13.52 41.12 -26.83
CA ALA A 247 -13.90 42.26 -26.01
C ALA A 247 -15.36 42.13 -25.49
N ALA A 248 -15.61 42.65 -24.28
CA ALA A 248 -16.96 42.65 -23.72
C ALA A 248 -17.98 43.34 -24.65
N GLY A 249 -19.13 42.69 -24.87
CA GLY A 249 -20.17 43.17 -25.79
C GLY A 249 -19.92 42.88 -27.28
N ALA A 250 -18.74 42.35 -27.65
CA ALA A 250 -18.46 41.88 -29.00
C ALA A 250 -18.80 40.38 -29.16
N THR A 251 -19.13 39.98 -30.37
CA THR A 251 -19.31 38.59 -30.82
C THR A 251 -18.52 38.40 -32.10
N ILE A 252 -17.83 37.27 -32.20
CA ILE A 252 -17.07 36.89 -33.38
C ILE A 252 -17.88 35.86 -34.17
N LEU A 253 -18.07 36.13 -35.47
CA LEU A 253 -18.49 35.13 -36.44
C LEU A 253 -17.24 34.60 -37.14
N LEU A 254 -16.88 33.37 -36.84
CA LEU A 254 -15.75 32.68 -37.46
C LEU A 254 -16.29 31.77 -38.56
N ALA A 255 -15.96 32.07 -39.81
CA ALA A 255 -16.41 31.30 -40.96
C ALA A 255 -15.27 30.48 -41.57
N ARG A 256 -15.59 29.26 -41.98
CA ARG A 256 -14.67 28.31 -42.60
C ARG A 256 -15.22 27.81 -43.94
N ASP A 257 -14.37 27.73 -44.95
CA ASP A 257 -14.68 27.16 -46.26
C ASP A 257 -15.97 27.78 -46.85
N GLY A 258 -17.01 26.99 -47.17
CA GLY A 258 -18.30 27.51 -47.65
C GLY A 258 -19.01 28.49 -46.70
N GLY A 259 -18.66 28.50 -45.41
CA GLY A 259 -19.11 29.55 -44.47
C GLY A 259 -18.52 30.92 -44.78
N VAL A 260 -17.32 30.98 -45.38
CA VAL A 260 -16.70 32.24 -45.85
C VAL A 260 -17.52 32.81 -47.01
N ASP A 261 -17.94 31.97 -47.94
CA ASP A 261 -18.76 32.38 -49.07
C ASP A 261 -20.09 32.99 -48.58
N ALA A 262 -20.70 32.37 -47.57
CA ALA A 262 -21.93 32.85 -46.94
C ALA A 262 -21.82 34.24 -46.26
N LEU A 263 -20.62 34.61 -45.78
CA LEU A 263 -20.36 35.89 -45.09
C LEU A 263 -19.56 36.91 -45.90
N SER A 264 -19.14 36.55 -47.12
CA SER A 264 -18.24 37.32 -48.00
C SER A 264 -18.68 38.77 -48.31
N GLY A 265 -19.97 39.06 -48.23
CA GLY A 265 -20.53 40.39 -48.50
C GLY A 265 -20.51 41.37 -47.33
N LEU A 266 -20.12 40.92 -46.13
CA LEU A 266 -20.13 41.74 -44.92
C LEU A 266 -18.94 42.70 -44.86
N LYS A 267 -19.21 43.96 -44.48
CA LYS A 267 -18.22 45.02 -44.28
C LYS A 267 -18.51 45.81 -43.00
N PRO A 268 -17.51 46.52 -42.43
CA PRO A 268 -17.74 47.40 -41.29
C PRO A 268 -18.93 48.35 -41.50
N GLY A 269 -19.82 48.45 -40.52
CA GLY A 269 -21.06 49.24 -40.55
C GLY A 269 -22.33 48.45 -40.91
N ASP A 270 -22.21 47.23 -41.43
CA ASP A 270 -23.36 46.39 -41.76
C ASP A 270 -24.09 45.90 -40.49
N LYS A 271 -25.43 45.89 -40.52
CA LYS A 271 -26.26 45.34 -39.44
C LYS A 271 -26.36 43.83 -39.56
N VAL A 272 -25.99 43.11 -38.50
CA VAL A 272 -26.02 41.65 -38.45
C VAL A 272 -26.72 41.20 -37.16
N GLY A 273 -27.75 40.36 -37.32
CA GLY A 273 -28.40 39.69 -36.19
C GLY A 273 -27.70 38.37 -35.89
N VAL A 274 -27.48 38.07 -34.61
CA VAL A 274 -26.96 36.76 -34.17
C VAL A 274 -27.90 36.22 -33.11
N ALA A 275 -28.44 35.03 -33.34
CA ALA A 275 -29.30 34.33 -32.39
C ALA A 275 -28.75 32.93 -32.15
N TYR A 276 -28.75 32.49 -30.90
CA TYR A 276 -28.35 31.13 -30.51
C TYR A 276 -29.12 30.70 -29.25
N ALA A 277 -29.49 29.43 -29.18
CA ALA A 277 -30.11 28.81 -28.02
C ALA A 277 -29.80 27.31 -27.96
N PRO A 278 -29.76 26.71 -26.76
CA PRO A 278 -29.78 25.26 -26.62
C PRO A 278 -31.18 24.74 -26.94
N LYS A 279 -31.26 23.68 -27.74
CA LYS A 279 -32.47 22.89 -27.96
C LYS A 279 -32.26 21.52 -27.32
N SER A 280 -33.15 21.14 -26.41
CA SER A 280 -33.04 19.87 -25.70
C SER A 280 -34.33 19.07 -25.79
N ASP A 281 -34.18 17.75 -25.88
CA ASP A 281 -35.25 16.78 -25.65
C ASP A 281 -35.71 16.74 -24.19
N ALA A 282 -34.97 17.43 -23.30
CA ALA A 282 -35.23 17.52 -21.89
C ALA A 282 -36.03 18.74 -21.42
N GLY A 283 -36.48 19.58 -22.35
CA GLY A 283 -37.15 20.85 -22.02
C GLY A 283 -36.13 21.91 -21.59
N LYS A 284 -36.52 22.80 -20.68
CA LYS A 284 -35.63 23.88 -20.22
C LYS A 284 -34.61 23.36 -19.23
N LEU A 285 -33.33 23.61 -19.53
CA LEU A 285 -32.19 23.16 -18.75
C LEU A 285 -31.72 24.25 -17.80
N SER A 286 -31.34 23.87 -16.59
CA SER A 286 -30.69 24.76 -15.62
C SER A 286 -29.17 24.56 -15.65
N VAL A 287 -28.72 23.32 -15.48
CA VAL A 287 -27.30 22.94 -15.52
C VAL A 287 -27.14 21.75 -16.47
N SER A 288 -26.10 21.75 -17.30
CA SER A 288 -25.74 20.59 -18.12
C SER A 288 -24.24 20.51 -18.33
N VAL A 289 -23.72 19.30 -18.26
CA VAL A 289 -22.31 18.97 -18.53
C VAL A 289 -22.27 17.81 -19.53
N GLY A 290 -21.42 17.95 -20.54
CA GLY A 290 -21.17 16.92 -21.53
C GLY A 290 -20.52 15.67 -20.94
N GLY A 291 -20.80 14.53 -21.58
CA GLY A 291 -20.09 13.28 -21.35
C GLY A 291 -19.95 12.53 -22.66
N ASN A 292 -19.61 11.25 -22.60
CA ASN A 292 -19.35 10.46 -23.81
C ASN A 292 -20.18 9.17 -23.87
N LYS A 293 -20.03 8.28 -22.88
CA LYS A 293 -20.60 6.93 -22.92
C LYS A 293 -21.78 6.78 -21.98
N VAL A 294 -22.96 6.42 -22.50
CA VAL A 294 -24.09 5.98 -21.68
C VAL A 294 -23.71 4.65 -21.04
N LEU A 295 -23.70 4.60 -19.71
CA LEU A 295 -23.41 3.41 -18.91
C LEU A 295 -24.70 2.64 -18.59
N LEU A 296 -25.76 3.37 -18.27
CA LEU A 296 -27.09 2.85 -17.95
C LEU A 296 -28.16 3.65 -18.69
N ARG A 297 -29.19 2.94 -19.16
CA ARG A 297 -30.41 3.52 -19.73
C ARG A 297 -31.60 2.71 -19.25
N ASP A 298 -32.60 3.36 -18.65
CA ASP A 298 -33.82 2.70 -18.16
C ASP A 298 -33.51 1.47 -17.25
N GLY A 299 -32.49 1.58 -16.40
CA GLY A 299 -32.02 0.54 -15.48
C GLY A 299 -31.20 -0.58 -16.15
N ALA A 300 -31.01 -0.55 -17.46
CA ALA A 300 -30.25 -1.52 -18.23
C ALA A 300 -28.82 -1.07 -18.50
N VAL A 301 -27.85 -1.96 -18.21
CA VAL A 301 -26.43 -1.77 -18.54
C VAL A 301 -26.26 -1.75 -20.05
N GLN A 302 -25.58 -0.71 -20.54
CA GLN A 302 -25.35 -0.50 -21.96
C GLN A 302 -24.14 -1.31 -22.47
N PRO A 303 -24.05 -1.56 -23.79
CA PRO A 303 -22.91 -2.23 -24.40
C PRO A 303 -21.67 -1.32 -24.42
N VAL A 304 -20.93 -1.31 -23.31
CA VAL A 304 -19.74 -0.47 -23.06
C VAL A 304 -18.46 -1.31 -22.95
N ASP A 305 -17.30 -0.64 -22.91
CA ASP A 305 -16.00 -1.33 -22.82
C ASP A 305 -15.83 -2.11 -21.50
N ASN A 306 -15.26 -3.31 -21.60
CA ASN A 306 -14.99 -4.20 -20.47
C ASN A 306 -13.52 -4.64 -20.40
N VAL A 307 -12.60 -3.87 -21.00
CA VAL A 307 -11.18 -4.26 -21.07
C VAL A 307 -10.28 -3.17 -20.51
N ALA A 308 -10.52 -1.91 -20.86
CA ALA A 308 -9.68 -0.79 -20.47
C ALA A 308 -9.99 -0.32 -19.05
N MET A 309 -9.10 -0.64 -18.12
CA MET A 309 -9.15 -0.16 -16.74
C MET A 309 -8.49 1.23 -16.65
N HIS A 310 -9.27 2.22 -16.20
CA HIS A 310 -8.79 3.58 -16.03
C HIS A 310 -9.37 4.22 -14.75
N PRO A 311 -8.76 5.31 -14.26
CA PRO A 311 -9.49 6.23 -13.38
C PRO A 311 -10.73 6.73 -14.12
N ARG A 312 -11.88 6.77 -13.44
CA ARG A 312 -13.17 7.11 -14.05
C ARG A 312 -13.90 8.17 -13.23
N THR A 313 -14.69 8.98 -13.93
CA THR A 313 -15.70 9.85 -13.32
C THR A 313 -17.04 9.56 -13.97
N ALA A 314 -18.11 9.44 -13.18
CA ALA A 314 -19.45 9.20 -13.69
C ALA A 314 -20.51 10.01 -12.96
N VAL A 315 -21.64 10.17 -13.63
CA VAL A 315 -22.86 10.74 -13.08
C VAL A 315 -24.04 9.83 -13.40
N GLY A 316 -24.95 9.66 -12.44
CA GLY A 316 -26.14 8.84 -12.62
C GLY A 316 -27.36 9.41 -11.91
N PHE A 317 -28.54 9.02 -12.35
CA PHE A 317 -29.82 9.57 -11.92
C PHE A 317 -30.82 8.47 -11.58
N SER A 318 -31.71 8.72 -10.62
CA SER A 318 -32.83 7.81 -10.34
C SER A 318 -33.88 7.90 -11.45
N ALA A 319 -34.68 6.85 -11.61
CA ALA A 319 -35.74 6.77 -12.63
C ALA A 319 -36.74 7.96 -12.58
N ASP A 320 -36.98 8.50 -11.38
CA ASP A 320 -37.88 9.66 -11.17
C ASP A 320 -37.16 11.03 -11.25
N GLY A 321 -35.85 11.03 -11.51
CA GLY A 321 -34.98 12.20 -11.63
C GLY A 321 -34.81 13.00 -10.33
N THR A 322 -35.11 12.42 -9.16
CA THR A 322 -35.01 13.11 -7.85
C THR A 322 -33.68 12.89 -7.13
N LYS A 323 -32.88 11.91 -7.55
CA LYS A 323 -31.55 11.64 -7.01
C LYS A 323 -30.50 11.72 -8.09
N MET A 324 -29.32 12.17 -7.71
CA MET A 324 -28.12 12.16 -8.53
C MET A 324 -26.97 11.52 -7.75
N TRP A 325 -26.16 10.72 -8.44
CA TRP A 325 -24.90 10.20 -7.93
C TRP A 325 -23.75 10.75 -8.77
N LEU A 326 -22.68 11.19 -8.11
CA LEU A 326 -21.39 11.50 -8.74
C LEU A 326 -20.37 10.51 -8.20
N ALA A 327 -19.63 9.83 -9.08
CA ALA A 327 -18.65 8.84 -8.66
C ALA A 327 -17.28 9.17 -9.25
N THR A 328 -16.23 8.98 -8.45
CA THR A 328 -14.84 8.92 -8.90
C THR A 328 -14.25 7.57 -8.54
N VAL A 329 -13.43 7.03 -9.44
CA VAL A 329 -12.66 5.81 -9.25
C VAL A 329 -11.22 6.14 -9.52
N ASP A 330 -10.34 5.92 -8.55
CA ASP A 330 -8.90 6.10 -8.73
C ASP A 330 -8.35 5.00 -9.64
N GLY A 331 -7.20 5.22 -10.28
CA GLY A 331 -6.61 4.24 -11.18
C GLY A 331 -5.16 4.54 -11.52
N ARG A 332 -4.49 3.60 -12.23
CA ARG A 332 -3.06 3.70 -12.60
C ARG A 332 -2.12 3.77 -11.40
N GLN A 333 -2.54 3.22 -10.27
CA GLN A 333 -1.76 3.17 -9.04
C GLN A 333 -1.83 1.77 -8.44
N ALA A 334 -0.83 1.39 -7.64
CA ALA A 334 -0.82 0.07 -6.99
C ALA A 334 -2.08 -0.16 -6.14
N ASP A 335 -2.57 0.90 -5.48
CA ASP A 335 -3.72 0.86 -4.58
C ASP A 335 -5.08 0.85 -5.28
N SER A 336 -5.12 1.13 -6.60
CA SER A 336 -6.33 1.09 -7.42
C SER A 336 -5.98 0.90 -8.90
N ARG A 337 -6.45 -0.21 -9.48
CA ARG A 337 -6.28 -0.50 -10.92
C ARG A 337 -7.18 0.38 -11.81
N GLY A 338 -8.22 0.99 -11.24
CA GLY A 338 -9.30 1.64 -11.98
C GLY A 338 -10.42 0.67 -12.36
N MET A 339 -11.46 1.19 -12.99
CA MET A 339 -12.59 0.39 -13.49
C MET A 339 -12.65 0.41 -15.02
N THR A 340 -13.14 -0.70 -15.59
CA THR A 340 -13.70 -0.72 -16.94
C THR A 340 -15.02 0.05 -16.97
N GLU A 341 -15.53 0.38 -18.16
CA GLU A 341 -16.82 1.07 -18.26
C GLU A 341 -17.97 0.16 -17.81
N LEU A 342 -17.87 -1.15 -18.05
CA LEU A 342 -18.85 -2.13 -17.57
C LEU A 342 -18.87 -2.22 -16.03
N GLU A 343 -17.70 -2.24 -15.39
CA GLU A 343 -17.58 -2.21 -13.93
C GLU A 343 -18.17 -0.93 -13.36
N LEU A 344 -17.86 0.22 -13.96
CA LEU A 344 -18.44 1.50 -13.58
C LEU A 344 -19.96 1.53 -13.75
N ALA A 345 -20.50 0.98 -14.84
CA ALA A 345 -21.94 0.87 -15.07
C ALA A 345 -22.63 0.02 -13.98
N ARG A 346 -21.99 -1.11 -13.58
CA ARG A 346 -22.49 -1.96 -12.49
C ARG A 346 -22.43 -1.26 -11.15
N HIS A 347 -21.38 -0.49 -10.88
CA HIS A 347 -21.26 0.34 -9.69
C HIS A 347 -22.36 1.41 -9.64
N MET A 348 -22.55 2.17 -10.73
CA MET A 348 -23.64 3.17 -10.79
C MET A 348 -25.02 2.53 -10.59
N LYS A 349 -25.23 1.31 -11.12
CA LYS A 349 -26.47 0.56 -10.93
C LYS A 349 -26.65 0.12 -9.48
N SER A 350 -25.59 -0.32 -8.80
CA SER A 350 -25.64 -0.74 -7.39
C SER A 350 -25.98 0.42 -6.45
N LEU A 351 -25.61 1.65 -6.83
CA LEU A 351 -26.00 2.89 -6.14
C LEU A 351 -27.48 3.24 -6.33
N GLY A 352 -28.16 2.65 -7.32
CA GLY A 352 -29.56 2.90 -7.65
C GLY A 352 -29.79 3.82 -8.85
N ALA A 353 -28.75 4.07 -9.67
CA ALA A 353 -28.92 4.81 -10.92
C ALA A 353 -29.73 3.98 -11.94
N ASP A 354 -30.71 4.64 -12.56
CA ASP A 354 -31.50 4.14 -13.67
C ASP A 354 -30.89 4.56 -15.01
N ASP A 355 -30.42 5.81 -15.07
CA ASP A 355 -29.59 6.35 -16.14
C ASP A 355 -28.20 6.72 -15.61
N ALA A 356 -27.15 6.51 -16.40
CA ALA A 356 -25.80 6.94 -16.04
C ALA A 356 -24.92 7.25 -17.25
N LEU A 357 -24.01 8.20 -17.09
CA LEU A 357 -23.11 8.72 -18.12
C LEU A 357 -21.68 8.76 -17.58
N ASN A 358 -20.75 8.24 -18.38
CA ASN A 358 -19.32 8.40 -18.15
C ASN A 358 -18.87 9.82 -18.55
N LEU A 359 -18.22 10.49 -17.61
CA LEU A 359 -17.57 11.79 -17.77
C LEU A 359 -16.08 11.63 -18.11
N ASP A 360 -15.33 12.72 -18.23
CA ASP A 360 -13.88 12.63 -18.47
C ASP A 360 -13.17 11.92 -17.31
N GLY A 361 -12.20 11.08 -17.65
CA GLY A 361 -11.51 10.19 -16.69
C GLY A 361 -10.00 10.40 -16.67
N GLY A 362 -9.26 9.36 -16.30
CA GLY A 362 -7.80 9.43 -16.21
C GLY A 362 -7.34 10.47 -15.17
N GLY A 363 -6.31 11.24 -15.49
CA GLY A 363 -5.80 12.28 -14.58
C GLY A 363 -6.80 13.42 -14.31
N SER A 364 -7.90 13.51 -15.06
CA SER A 364 -8.97 14.47 -14.80
C SER A 364 -9.85 14.06 -13.61
N SER A 365 -9.93 12.76 -13.29
CA SER A 365 -10.79 12.23 -12.23
C SER A 365 -10.45 12.82 -10.87
N THR A 366 -11.32 13.72 -10.41
CA THR A 366 -11.15 14.48 -9.18
C THR A 366 -12.50 14.67 -8.52
N MET A 367 -12.61 14.38 -7.21
CA MET A 367 -13.76 14.71 -6.38
C MET A 367 -13.36 15.64 -5.24
N LEU A 368 -14.11 16.73 -5.07
CA LEU A 368 -14.06 17.55 -3.87
C LEU A 368 -15.34 17.40 -3.04
N ALA A 369 -15.18 17.38 -1.72
CA ALA A 369 -16.29 17.48 -0.78
C ALA A 369 -15.86 18.15 0.53
N ARG A 370 -16.72 19.01 1.06
CA ARG A 370 -16.59 19.63 2.38
C ARG A 370 -17.14 18.71 3.45
N GLY A 371 -16.34 18.38 4.47
CA GLY A 371 -16.87 17.71 5.66
C GLY A 371 -17.84 18.62 6.41
N GLU A 372 -18.86 18.05 7.04
CA GLU A 372 -19.80 18.83 7.86
C GLU A 372 -19.06 19.62 8.96
N GLY A 373 -19.27 20.93 9.03
CA GLY A 373 -18.55 21.81 9.96
C GLY A 373 -17.16 22.28 9.49
N GLU A 374 -16.67 21.81 8.35
CA GLU A 374 -15.47 22.35 7.71
C GLU A 374 -15.77 23.67 6.98
N LYS A 375 -14.72 24.47 6.75
CA LYS A 375 -14.84 25.80 6.09
C LYS A 375 -14.79 25.71 4.56
N SER A 376 -14.11 24.71 4.00
CA SER A 376 -13.86 24.58 2.56
C SER A 376 -13.83 23.11 2.13
N PRO A 377 -14.26 22.79 0.90
CA PRO A 377 -14.10 21.46 0.32
C PRO A 377 -12.62 21.07 0.16
N LEU A 378 -12.34 19.78 0.32
CA LEU A 378 -11.03 19.17 0.08
C LEU A 378 -11.14 18.08 -0.98
N VAL A 379 -10.03 17.78 -1.66
CA VAL A 379 -9.92 16.62 -2.56
C VAL A 379 -10.05 15.34 -1.74
N ARG A 380 -10.91 14.42 -2.17
CA ARG A 380 -11.21 13.16 -1.44
C ARG A 380 -10.57 11.92 -2.07
N ASN A 381 -10.35 11.96 -3.38
CA ASN A 381 -9.72 10.88 -4.13
C ASN A 381 -8.20 11.10 -4.31
N ALA A 382 -7.49 10.15 -4.94
CA ALA A 382 -6.08 10.30 -5.30
C ALA A 382 -5.91 10.48 -6.83
N PRO A 383 -5.78 11.73 -7.33
CA PRO A 383 -5.60 11.98 -8.76
C PRO A 383 -4.38 11.26 -9.36
N SER A 384 -4.57 10.58 -10.50
CA SER A 384 -3.56 9.69 -11.08
C SER A 384 -2.30 10.38 -11.61
N ASP A 385 -2.32 11.71 -11.76
CA ASP A 385 -1.17 12.50 -12.23
C ASP A 385 -0.28 12.98 -11.06
N GLY A 386 -0.53 12.50 -9.82
CA GLY A 386 0.17 12.93 -8.60
C GLY A 386 -0.39 14.22 -7.97
N GLY A 387 -1.39 14.83 -8.61
CA GLY A 387 -2.10 16.03 -8.15
C GLY A 387 -3.26 16.37 -9.09
N GLU A 388 -4.05 17.39 -8.75
CA GLU A 388 -5.18 17.82 -9.58
C GLU A 388 -4.72 18.25 -10.98
N ARG A 389 -5.31 17.64 -12.02
CA ARG A 389 -5.16 18.11 -13.40
C ARG A 389 -5.95 19.40 -13.63
N LEU A 390 -5.44 20.25 -14.51
CA LEU A 390 -6.18 21.40 -15.02
C LEU A 390 -7.30 20.93 -15.95
N VAL A 391 -8.55 21.10 -15.53
CA VAL A 391 -9.75 20.73 -16.30
C VAL A 391 -10.56 22.00 -16.66
N PRO A 392 -11.40 21.99 -17.71
CA PRO A 392 -12.11 23.20 -18.13
C PRO A 392 -13.51 23.36 -17.54
N ASN A 393 -14.10 22.30 -17.01
CA ASN A 393 -15.39 22.36 -16.34
C ASN A 393 -15.62 21.17 -15.39
N GLY A 394 -16.76 21.22 -14.70
CA GLY A 394 -17.24 20.16 -13.82
C GLY A 394 -18.70 20.32 -13.47
N ILE A 395 -19.21 19.35 -12.70
CA ILE A 395 -20.54 19.41 -12.10
C ILE A 395 -20.40 19.35 -10.58
N GLY A 396 -21.09 20.25 -9.89
CA GLY A 396 -21.03 20.35 -8.44
C GLY A 396 -22.38 20.64 -7.82
N VAL A 397 -22.35 20.76 -6.51
CA VAL A 397 -23.52 21.12 -5.69
C VAL A 397 -23.11 22.24 -4.76
N ALA A 398 -23.76 23.39 -4.88
CA ALA A 398 -23.71 24.47 -3.90
C ALA A 398 -24.87 24.33 -2.91
N THR A 399 -24.79 25.07 -1.81
CA THR A 399 -25.90 25.23 -0.88
C THR A 399 -26.56 26.60 -1.08
N VAL A 400 -27.82 26.73 -0.67
CA VAL A 400 -28.37 28.06 -0.34
C VAL A 400 -27.46 28.74 0.70
N PRO A 401 -27.40 30.08 0.74
CA PRO A 401 -26.72 30.78 1.84
C PRO A 401 -27.31 30.31 3.17
N GLY A 402 -26.47 29.76 4.03
CA GLY A 402 -26.86 29.37 5.38
C GLY A 402 -27.02 30.58 6.29
N SER A 403 -27.70 30.38 7.42
CA SER A 403 -27.94 31.43 8.40
C SER A 403 -26.67 31.93 9.08
N GLY A 404 -25.56 31.18 8.98
CA GLY A 404 -24.35 31.42 9.77
C GLY A 404 -24.56 31.27 11.28
N ARG A 405 -25.72 30.74 11.70
CA ARG A 405 -26.05 30.48 13.09
C ARG A 405 -25.75 29.02 13.38
N LEU A 406 -25.13 28.76 14.53
CA LEU A 406 -24.89 27.41 14.99
C LEU A 406 -26.21 26.65 15.16
N THR A 407 -26.39 25.57 14.39
CA THR A 407 -27.55 24.66 14.46
C THR A 407 -27.16 23.23 14.81
N GLY A 408 -25.90 22.85 14.58
CA GLY A 408 -25.36 21.53 14.90
C GLY A 408 -23.87 21.54 15.22
N PHE A 409 -23.36 20.39 15.64
CA PHE A 409 -21.94 20.11 15.76
C PHE A 409 -21.64 18.76 15.07
N ALA A 410 -20.48 18.66 14.44
CA ALA A 410 -19.93 17.43 13.90
C ALA A 410 -18.56 17.20 14.56
N PRO A 411 -18.52 16.80 15.84
CA PRO A 411 -17.24 16.61 16.51
C PRO A 411 -16.47 15.43 15.89
N ALA A 412 -15.15 15.57 15.81
CA ALA A 412 -14.27 14.55 15.25
C ALA A 412 -12.86 14.71 15.83
N PRO A 413 -11.99 13.68 15.73
CA PRO A 413 -10.55 13.86 15.89
C PRO A 413 -10.04 15.02 15.02
N ALA A 414 -9.10 15.80 15.55
CA ALA A 414 -8.54 16.95 14.86
C ALA A 414 -7.67 16.56 13.65
N GLN A 415 -7.23 15.30 13.60
CA GLN A 415 -6.52 14.70 12.47
C GLN A 415 -7.40 13.60 11.89
N ASP A 416 -7.64 13.64 10.59
CA ASP A 416 -8.39 12.62 9.86
C ASP A 416 -7.42 11.57 9.30
N THR A 417 -7.00 10.67 10.18
CA THR A 417 -6.04 9.60 9.87
C THR A 417 -6.56 8.25 10.35
N THR A 418 -5.97 7.16 9.84
CA THR A 418 -6.28 5.81 10.29
C THR A 418 -6.14 5.72 11.81
N ASP A 419 -7.13 5.08 12.45
CA ASP A 419 -7.22 4.90 13.90
C ASP A 419 -7.29 6.19 14.74
N ALA A 420 -7.57 7.36 14.16
CA ALA A 420 -7.67 8.62 14.89
C ALA A 420 -8.73 8.63 16.02
N THR A 421 -9.72 7.73 15.95
CA THR A 421 -10.72 7.54 17.01
C THR A 421 -10.23 6.70 18.18
N ARG A 422 -9.07 6.04 18.07
CA ARG A 422 -8.46 5.25 19.15
C ARG A 422 -7.61 6.14 20.06
N VAL A 423 -7.71 5.89 21.36
CA VAL A 423 -6.94 6.62 22.39
C VAL A 423 -6.51 5.63 23.47
N LEU A 424 -5.21 5.53 23.75
CA LEU A 424 -4.69 4.67 24.82
C LEU A 424 -4.97 5.26 26.20
N SER A 425 -5.29 4.41 27.17
CA SER A 425 -5.54 4.85 28.54
C SER A 425 -4.34 5.59 29.12
N GLY A 426 -4.60 6.78 29.67
CA GLY A 426 -3.59 7.69 30.20
C GLY A 426 -3.04 8.71 29.19
N LEU A 427 -3.42 8.63 27.92
CA LEU A 427 -3.03 9.56 26.86
C LEU A 427 -4.26 10.35 26.34
N THR A 428 -4.00 11.25 25.39
CA THR A 428 -4.99 12.21 24.89
C THR A 428 -5.24 12.10 23.39
N ARG A 429 -6.33 12.73 22.97
CA ARG A 429 -6.70 12.95 21.57
C ARG A 429 -7.30 14.34 21.41
N LYS A 430 -6.81 15.10 20.44
CA LYS A 430 -7.38 16.42 20.12
C LYS A 430 -8.64 16.24 19.28
N LEU A 431 -9.68 16.98 19.63
CA LEU A 431 -10.98 17.00 18.98
C LEU A 431 -11.30 18.39 18.46
N VAL A 432 -11.94 18.44 17.30
CA VAL A 432 -12.61 19.63 16.79
C VAL A 432 -14.10 19.47 17.02
N ALA A 433 -14.80 20.56 17.35
CA ALA A 433 -16.23 20.53 17.60
C ALA A 433 -17.06 20.46 16.30
N GLY A 434 -16.51 20.97 15.20
CA GLY A 434 -17.20 21.03 13.89
C GLY A 434 -18.54 21.76 13.98
N GLY A 435 -18.60 22.93 14.60
CA GLY A 435 -19.85 23.70 14.68
C GLY A 435 -20.33 24.09 13.29
N HIS A 436 -21.63 23.92 13.01
CA HIS A 436 -22.18 24.20 11.69
C HIS A 436 -23.59 24.80 11.72
N ASP A 437 -23.96 25.48 10.63
CA ASP A 437 -25.33 25.91 10.39
C ASP A 437 -26.20 24.84 9.70
N GLU A 438 -27.43 25.18 9.37
CA GLU A 438 -28.41 24.26 8.79
C GLU A 438 -28.03 23.77 7.38
N THR A 439 -26.97 24.31 6.77
CA THR A 439 -26.41 23.86 5.49
C THR A 439 -25.16 23.00 5.65
N GLY A 440 -24.73 22.76 6.89
CA GLY A 440 -23.48 22.06 7.21
C GLY A 440 -22.24 22.95 7.08
N ALA A 441 -22.39 24.25 6.82
CA ALA A 441 -21.25 25.18 6.72
C ALA A 441 -20.65 25.45 8.09
N GLY A 442 -19.31 25.46 8.17
CA GLY A 442 -18.59 25.73 9.42
C GLY A 442 -18.94 27.08 10.04
N VAL A 443 -19.29 27.07 11.32
CA VAL A 443 -19.61 28.25 12.14
C VAL A 443 -18.77 28.22 13.42
N ASP A 444 -18.07 29.31 13.69
CA ASP A 444 -17.30 29.45 14.93
C ASP A 444 -18.25 29.63 16.14
N GLY A 445 -17.96 28.97 17.26
CA GLY A 445 -18.80 29.07 18.44
C GLY A 445 -18.15 28.51 19.70
N LYS A 446 -18.53 29.06 20.86
CA LYS A 446 -18.16 28.48 22.16
C LYS A 446 -18.81 27.10 22.31
N VAL A 447 -18.01 26.09 22.63
CA VAL A 447 -18.44 24.70 22.81
C VAL A 447 -18.29 24.28 24.28
N GLN A 448 -19.25 23.49 24.76
CA GLN A 448 -19.15 22.71 25.98
C GLN A 448 -18.99 21.24 25.59
N TRP A 449 -18.04 20.55 26.21
CA TRP A 449 -17.80 19.14 25.95
C TRP A 449 -18.38 18.27 27.05
N LEU A 450 -18.98 17.14 26.68
CA LEU A 450 -19.49 16.14 27.62
C LEU A 450 -19.03 14.75 27.20
N SER A 451 -18.72 13.90 28.17
CA SER A 451 -18.44 12.47 27.96
C SER A 451 -19.58 11.65 28.56
N THR A 452 -19.99 10.59 27.86
CA THR A 452 -20.98 9.61 28.37
C THR A 452 -20.44 8.77 29.51
N ASP A 453 -19.12 8.57 29.55
CA ASP A 453 -18.44 7.80 30.58
C ASP A 453 -17.19 8.55 31.05
N PRO A 454 -17.33 9.45 32.04
CA PRO A 454 -16.20 10.20 32.58
C PRO A 454 -15.19 9.32 33.34
N PHE A 455 -15.54 8.08 33.71
CA PHE A 455 -14.59 7.15 34.32
C PHE A 455 -13.67 6.51 33.28
N ARG A 456 -14.09 6.51 32.02
CA ARG A 456 -13.33 5.98 30.88
C ARG A 456 -12.72 7.07 30.00
N GLY A 457 -13.23 8.30 30.07
CA GLY A 457 -12.55 9.45 29.48
C GLY A 457 -13.24 10.78 29.74
N THR A 458 -12.45 11.83 29.91
CA THR A 458 -12.92 13.20 30.15
C THR A 458 -12.48 14.14 29.04
N VAL A 459 -13.28 15.15 28.73
CA VAL A 459 -12.93 16.15 27.70
C VAL A 459 -12.85 17.54 28.29
N THR A 460 -11.70 18.19 28.12
CA THR A 460 -11.48 19.58 28.54
C THR A 460 -10.90 20.37 27.38
N GLY A 461 -11.55 21.46 26.98
CA GLY A 461 -11.04 22.34 25.93
C GLY A 461 -10.86 21.67 24.56
N GLY A 462 -11.62 20.63 24.25
CA GLY A 462 -11.46 19.84 23.02
C GLY A 462 -10.36 18.79 23.08
N VAL A 463 -9.73 18.57 24.23
CA VAL A 463 -8.78 17.48 24.45
C VAL A 463 -9.48 16.38 25.25
N PHE A 464 -9.63 15.20 24.64
CA PHE A 464 -10.10 14.01 25.32
C PHE A 464 -8.93 13.31 26.00
N THR A 465 -9.06 13.00 27.29
CA THR A 465 -8.09 12.21 28.07
C THR A 465 -8.74 10.88 28.39
N ALA A 466 -8.12 9.78 27.94
CA ALA A 466 -8.58 8.43 28.17
C ALA A 466 -8.17 7.93 29.56
N HIS A 467 -9.04 7.18 30.22
CA HIS A 467 -8.82 6.63 31.57
C HIS A 467 -8.89 5.10 31.57
N ALA A 468 -7.96 4.47 32.28
CA ALA A 468 -7.97 3.02 32.48
C ALA A 468 -9.16 2.60 33.35
N ASP A 469 -9.66 1.38 33.14
CA ASP A 469 -10.75 0.84 33.96
C ASP A 469 -10.20 0.52 35.35
N ARG A 470 -11.02 0.74 36.37
CA ARG A 470 -10.60 0.58 37.75
C ARG A 470 -10.32 -0.88 38.14
N LEU A 471 -11.02 -1.83 37.54
CA LEU A 471 -10.94 -3.26 37.84
C LEU A 471 -10.13 -4.03 36.78
N ARG A 472 -10.22 -3.59 35.52
CA ARG A 472 -9.59 -4.22 34.35
C ARG A 472 -8.87 -3.16 33.50
N PRO A 473 -7.71 -2.63 33.92
CA PRO A 473 -7.02 -1.53 33.23
C PRO A 473 -6.80 -1.73 31.72
N ASP A 474 -6.77 -3.00 31.30
CA ASP A 474 -6.66 -3.56 29.95
C ASP A 474 -7.96 -3.54 29.13
N ALA A 475 -9.14 -3.43 29.76
CA ALA A 475 -10.42 -3.50 29.06
C ALA A 475 -10.63 -2.30 28.14
N PRO A 476 -10.99 -2.49 26.85
CA PRO A 476 -11.34 -1.40 25.96
C PRO A 476 -12.76 -0.89 26.22
N ALA A 477 -13.05 0.36 25.83
CA ALA A 477 -14.40 0.93 25.90
C ALA A 477 -14.68 1.92 24.76
N ASN A 478 -15.92 1.94 24.27
CA ASN A 478 -16.40 3.00 23.39
C ASN A 478 -16.98 4.13 24.25
N VAL A 479 -16.45 5.33 24.09
CA VAL A 479 -16.90 6.52 24.83
C VAL A 479 -17.44 7.53 23.85
N ASP A 480 -18.72 7.83 23.98
CA ASP A 480 -19.35 8.90 23.21
C ASP A 480 -18.99 10.25 23.83
N VAL A 481 -18.51 11.15 22.98
CA VAL A 481 -18.15 12.53 23.30
C VAL A 481 -19.09 13.47 22.57
N TYR A 482 -19.69 14.39 23.32
CA TYR A 482 -20.60 15.40 22.79
C TYR A 482 -19.97 16.79 22.78
N ALA A 483 -20.12 17.49 21.66
CA ALA A 483 -19.99 18.94 21.59
C ALA A 483 -21.39 19.57 21.74
N LYS A 484 -21.55 20.54 22.64
CA LYS A 484 -22.85 21.15 22.98
C LYS A 484 -22.77 22.65 23.17
N ARG A 485 -23.84 23.36 22.81
CA ARG A 485 -24.09 24.76 23.20
C ARG A 485 -25.59 25.00 23.29
N GLY A 486 -26.11 25.29 24.49
CA GLY A 486 -27.55 25.43 24.69
C GLY A 486 -28.30 24.14 24.34
N GLY A 487 -29.27 24.20 23.43
CA GLY A 487 -30.01 23.03 22.92
C GLY A 487 -29.35 22.32 21.74
N VAL A 488 -28.27 22.86 21.17
CA VAL A 488 -27.57 22.29 20.01
C VAL A 488 -26.49 21.32 20.47
N MET A 489 -26.42 20.13 19.86
CA MET A 489 -25.39 19.13 20.18
C MET A 489 -25.01 18.25 18.98
N GLY A 490 -23.82 17.66 19.05
CA GLY A 490 -23.30 16.67 18.10
C GLY A 490 -22.44 15.64 18.84
N LYS A 491 -22.20 14.48 18.22
CA LYS A 491 -21.55 13.33 18.88
C LYS A 491 -20.43 12.74 18.01
N THR A 492 -19.36 12.32 18.65
CA THR A 492 -18.35 11.41 18.11
C THR A 492 -18.11 10.27 19.09
N THR A 493 -17.60 9.13 18.62
CA THR A 493 -17.31 7.97 19.46
C THR A 493 -15.82 7.69 19.41
N LEU A 494 -15.18 7.67 20.58
CA LEU A 494 -13.77 7.32 20.73
C LEU A 494 -13.63 5.91 21.31
N ASN A 495 -12.61 5.19 20.86
CA ASN A 495 -12.24 3.84 21.30
C ASN A 495 -11.11 3.97 22.32
N VAL A 496 -11.45 3.90 23.61
CA VAL A 496 -10.47 3.86 24.70
C VAL A 496 -9.85 2.48 24.75
N LEU A 497 -8.55 2.40 24.47
CA LEU A 497 -7.74 1.19 24.53
C LEU A 497 -7.11 1.01 25.92
N GLY A 498 -6.46 -0.14 26.15
CA GLY A 498 -5.73 -0.39 27.39
C GLY A 498 -4.55 0.57 27.62
N SER A 499 -3.92 0.49 28.78
CA SER A 499 -2.69 1.26 29.04
C SER A 499 -1.54 0.80 28.13
N PRO A 500 -0.70 1.72 27.64
CA PRO A 500 0.42 1.37 26.77
C PRO A 500 1.42 0.49 27.52
N VAL A 501 1.77 -0.65 26.94
CA VAL A 501 2.82 -1.55 27.46
C VAL A 501 4.14 -1.37 26.74
N ARG A 502 4.10 -0.91 25.49
CA ARG A 502 5.27 -0.55 24.67
C ARG A 502 4.96 0.66 23.79
N LEU A 503 6.03 1.32 23.33
CA LEU A 503 5.98 2.30 22.26
C LEU A 503 6.63 1.71 21.00
N GLY A 504 6.49 2.44 19.90
CA GLY A 504 7.26 2.26 18.68
C GLY A 504 7.22 3.53 17.84
N THR A 505 7.95 3.54 16.75
CA THR A 505 8.04 4.68 15.84
C THR A 505 7.69 4.27 14.42
N SER A 506 7.33 5.24 13.57
CA SER A 506 7.13 4.97 12.14
C SER A 506 8.41 4.59 11.40
N THR A 507 9.57 4.88 12.00
CA THR A 507 10.89 4.54 11.47
C THR A 507 11.90 4.41 12.63
N GLU A 508 12.86 3.49 12.49
CA GLU A 508 13.99 3.37 13.41
C GLU A 508 15.05 4.46 13.18
N GLN A 509 15.07 5.06 11.99
CA GLN A 509 16.01 6.12 11.62
C GLN A 509 15.38 7.17 10.69
N VAL A 510 15.63 8.44 11.00
CA VAL A 510 15.36 9.59 10.15
C VAL A 510 16.65 9.97 9.43
N ALA A 511 16.74 9.65 8.13
CA ALA A 511 17.88 10.02 7.30
C ALA A 511 17.62 11.36 6.59
N LEU A 512 18.51 12.34 6.80
CA LEU A 512 18.45 13.68 6.22
C LEU A 512 19.66 13.91 5.32
N SER A 513 19.45 14.43 4.11
CA SER A 513 20.51 14.55 3.10
C SER A 513 21.56 15.63 3.37
N GLY A 514 21.30 16.56 4.29
CA GLY A 514 22.16 17.69 4.61
C GLY A 514 21.40 18.83 5.28
N GLU A 515 22.04 19.98 5.44
CA GLU A 515 21.46 21.15 6.13
C GLU A 515 20.13 21.60 5.50
N GLY A 516 19.13 21.90 6.33
CA GLY A 516 17.80 22.31 5.89
C GLY A 516 16.91 21.19 5.35
N ALA A 517 17.44 19.97 5.15
CA ALA A 517 16.63 18.82 4.75
C ALA A 517 15.58 18.50 5.82
N LYS A 518 14.40 18.08 5.37
CA LYS A 518 13.25 17.78 6.23
C LYS A 518 12.79 16.34 6.07
N SER A 519 12.30 15.77 7.16
CA SER A 519 11.63 14.48 7.19
C SER A 519 10.60 14.47 8.32
N THR A 520 9.87 13.38 8.50
CA THR A 520 8.88 13.21 9.56
C THR A 520 8.98 11.85 10.21
N PHE A 521 8.49 11.75 11.45
CA PHE A 521 8.23 10.47 12.10
C PHE A 521 7.01 10.57 13.02
N LYS A 522 6.40 9.42 13.33
CA LYS A 522 5.31 9.30 14.31
C LYS A 522 5.74 8.41 15.46
N VAL A 523 5.13 8.62 16.62
CA VAL A 523 5.25 7.74 17.78
C VAL A 523 3.93 7.02 17.98
N PHE A 524 4.01 5.70 18.14
CA PHE A 524 2.88 4.80 18.37
C PHE A 524 2.96 4.22 19.78
N GLY A 525 1.81 3.99 20.38
CA GLY A 525 1.67 3.19 21.59
C GLY A 525 0.86 1.94 21.30
N TYR A 526 1.11 0.89 22.08
CA TYR A 526 0.39 -0.37 21.97
C TYR A 526 0.01 -0.88 23.35
N ASP A 527 -1.22 -1.34 23.51
CA ASP A 527 -1.68 -2.01 24.72
C ASP A 527 -1.26 -3.49 24.77
N ALA A 528 -1.63 -4.19 25.85
CA ALA A 528 -1.25 -5.57 26.10
C ALA A 528 -1.81 -6.57 25.07
N ASP A 529 -2.89 -6.22 24.38
CA ASP A 529 -3.51 -7.02 23.34
C ASP A 529 -3.03 -6.62 21.93
N GLY A 530 -2.04 -5.74 21.86
CA GLY A 530 -1.43 -5.31 20.61
C GLY A 530 -2.27 -4.29 19.84
N TYR A 531 -3.34 -3.74 20.42
CA TYR A 531 -4.07 -2.64 19.81
C TYR A 531 -3.21 -1.38 19.83
N GLY A 532 -2.99 -0.81 18.65
CA GLY A 532 -2.13 0.35 18.46
C GLY A 532 -2.88 1.61 18.03
N THR A 533 -2.25 2.76 18.31
CA THR A 533 -2.56 4.05 17.68
C THR A 533 -1.36 4.99 17.77
N TRP A 534 -1.29 5.98 16.88
CA TRP A 534 -0.37 7.10 17.02
C TRP A 534 -0.71 7.94 18.26
N ILE A 535 0.30 8.54 18.87
CA ILE A 535 0.20 9.35 20.09
C ILE A 535 0.26 10.83 19.72
N GLU A 536 -0.61 11.65 20.33
CA GLU A 536 -0.56 13.12 20.17
C GLU A 536 0.83 13.66 20.52
N PRO A 537 1.42 14.57 19.73
CA PRO A 537 2.72 15.16 20.06
C PRO A 537 2.81 15.79 21.46
N ASP A 538 1.68 16.29 22.00
CA ASP A 538 1.61 16.88 23.34
C ASP A 538 1.80 15.86 24.47
N ASP A 539 1.56 14.57 24.21
CA ASP A 539 1.75 13.47 25.16
C ASP A 539 3.16 12.85 25.11
N VAL A 540 3.98 13.28 24.15
CA VAL A 540 5.33 12.74 23.93
C VAL A 540 6.37 13.74 24.38
N LYS A 541 7.23 13.32 25.30
CA LYS A 541 8.45 14.03 25.63
C LYS A 541 9.60 13.50 24.76
N LEU A 542 10.28 14.40 24.06
CA LEU A 542 11.48 14.09 23.27
C LEU A 542 12.75 14.58 23.97
N ASP A 543 13.79 13.76 23.95
CA ASP A 543 15.17 14.13 24.28
C ASP A 543 16.07 13.83 23.08
N TYR A 544 16.83 14.82 22.62
CA TYR A 544 17.66 14.76 21.43
C TYR A 544 18.72 15.87 21.44
N ASP A 545 19.62 15.87 20.47
CA ASP A 545 20.65 16.91 20.30
C ASP A 545 20.10 18.06 19.42
N PRO A 546 19.75 19.21 20.02
CA PRO A 546 19.20 20.36 19.29
C PRO A 546 20.25 21.09 18.47
N ALA A 547 21.54 20.74 18.57
CA ALA A 547 22.57 21.26 17.69
C ALA A 547 22.55 20.56 16.32
N VAL A 548 22.03 19.32 16.22
CA VAL A 548 22.05 18.51 14.99
C VAL A 548 20.73 18.63 14.23
N VAL A 549 19.60 18.50 14.93
CA VAL A 549 18.26 18.54 14.34
C VAL A 549 17.32 19.43 15.16
N LYS A 550 16.30 19.97 14.50
CA LYS A 550 15.14 20.61 15.12
C LYS A 550 13.94 19.69 14.95
N ILE A 551 13.25 19.36 16.05
CA ILE A 551 12.05 18.51 16.01
C ILE A 551 10.85 19.29 16.54
N GLU A 552 9.77 19.34 15.76
CA GLU A 552 8.55 20.10 16.06
C GLU A 552 7.30 19.24 15.84
N PRO A 553 6.24 19.39 16.67
CA PRO A 553 4.93 18.80 16.40
C PRO A 553 4.41 19.15 15.00
N SER A 554 3.88 18.15 14.28
CA SER A 554 3.30 18.33 12.95
C SER A 554 2.20 17.29 12.71
N GLY A 555 0.95 17.74 12.70
CA GLY A 555 -0.22 16.85 12.54
C GLY A 555 -0.26 15.76 13.61
N ASP A 556 -0.22 14.51 13.17
CA ASP A 556 -0.23 13.30 14.00
C ASP A 556 1.19 12.76 14.31
N GLY A 557 2.22 13.59 14.16
CA GLY A 557 3.61 13.23 14.45
C GLY A 557 4.53 14.43 14.60
N PHE A 558 5.75 14.27 14.10
CA PHE A 558 6.85 15.23 14.27
C PHE A 558 7.52 15.52 12.93
N ALA A 559 7.80 16.79 12.67
CA ALA A 559 8.68 17.24 11.59
C ALA A 559 10.11 17.38 12.14
N VAL A 560 11.08 16.85 11.40
CA VAL A 560 12.51 16.91 11.72
C VAL A 560 13.21 17.73 10.65
N THR A 561 13.97 18.74 11.04
CA THR A 561 14.80 19.56 10.14
C THR A 561 16.26 19.47 10.54
N ALA A 562 17.13 19.18 9.58
CA ALA A 562 18.58 19.16 9.76
C ALA A 562 19.13 20.59 9.95
N LEU A 563 19.99 20.78 10.95
CA LEU A 563 20.58 22.09 11.26
C LEU A 563 22.04 22.25 10.78
N ASN A 564 22.71 21.15 10.45
CA ASN A 564 24.08 21.15 9.93
C ASN A 564 24.17 20.30 8.65
N ALA A 565 25.27 20.41 7.92
CA ALA A 565 25.54 19.54 6.76
C ALA A 565 25.83 18.07 7.14
N SER A 566 26.25 17.81 8.38
CA SER A 566 26.58 16.49 8.90
C SER A 566 26.34 16.41 10.41
N GLY A 567 25.91 15.25 10.91
CA GLY A 567 25.75 14.99 12.34
C GLY A 567 24.81 13.81 12.63
N ALA A 568 24.74 13.38 13.89
CA ALA A 568 23.80 12.36 14.33
C ALA A 568 23.24 12.67 15.70
N SER A 569 22.00 12.26 15.95
CA SER A 569 21.34 12.39 17.24
C SER A 569 20.55 11.14 17.56
N ALA A 570 20.69 10.62 18.79
CA ALA A 570 19.76 9.64 19.32
C ALA A 570 18.55 10.40 19.87
N ILE A 571 17.36 10.03 19.40
CA ILE A 571 16.10 10.62 19.83
C ILE A 571 15.44 9.62 20.79
N THR A 572 15.15 10.07 22.01
CA THR A 572 14.41 9.30 23.01
C THR A 572 13.00 9.84 23.11
N ALA A 573 12.00 9.02 22.80
CA ALA A 573 10.59 9.37 22.90
C ALA A 573 9.97 8.69 24.13
N THR A 574 9.38 9.50 25.03
CA THR A 574 8.72 9.02 26.25
C THR A 574 7.24 9.40 26.25
N ALA A 575 6.35 8.42 26.44
CA ALA A 575 4.91 8.61 26.57
C ALA A 575 4.29 7.51 27.44
N GLY A 576 3.29 7.83 28.27
CA GLY A 576 2.60 6.84 29.11
C GLY A 576 3.51 6.03 30.05
N GLY A 577 4.65 6.59 30.47
CA GLY A 577 5.66 5.89 31.28
C GLY A 577 6.49 4.85 30.53
N LYS A 578 6.42 4.83 29.20
CA LYS A 578 7.19 3.97 28.30
C LYS A 578 8.16 4.80 27.47
N VAL A 579 9.21 4.14 26.97
CA VAL A 579 10.28 4.76 26.20
C VAL A 579 10.49 3.96 24.91
N THR A 580 10.79 4.66 23.82
CA THR A 580 11.32 4.09 22.58
C THR A 580 12.38 5.03 22.01
N HIS A 581 13.27 4.50 21.19
CA HIS A 581 14.39 5.24 20.63
C HIS A 581 14.42 5.15 19.10
N LEU A 582 14.93 6.20 18.46
CA LEU A 582 15.23 6.24 17.04
C LEU A 582 16.46 7.11 16.78
N ALA A 583 17.12 6.93 15.64
CA ALA A 583 18.22 7.80 15.22
C ALA A 583 17.74 8.92 14.30
N ALA A 584 18.38 10.09 14.36
CA ALA A 584 18.43 11.03 13.25
C ALA A 584 19.88 11.14 12.76
N SER A 585 20.08 11.04 11.45
CA SER A 585 21.40 11.18 10.82
C SER A 585 21.33 12.20 9.70
N VAL A 586 22.34 13.06 9.63
CA VAL A 586 22.43 14.14 8.65
C VAL A 586 23.68 13.97 7.81
N GLY A 587 23.51 14.03 6.49
CA GLY A 587 24.59 13.87 5.52
C GLY A 587 25.12 12.43 5.42
N THR A 588 25.92 12.19 4.39
CA THR A 588 26.62 10.92 4.17
C THR A 588 28.01 11.19 3.60
N GLU A 589 28.99 10.39 3.99
CA GLU A 589 30.34 10.37 3.42
C GLU A 589 30.52 9.08 2.60
N SER A 590 30.97 9.19 1.35
CA SER A 590 31.31 8.02 0.53
C SER A 590 32.72 7.56 0.84
N ARG A 591 32.88 6.31 1.30
CA ARG A 591 34.17 5.70 1.61
C ARG A 591 34.43 4.52 0.66
N VAL A 592 35.57 4.51 -0.01
CA VAL A 592 35.98 3.35 -0.84
C VAL A 592 36.31 2.18 0.08
N ALA A 593 35.54 1.11 -0.05
CA ALA A 593 35.69 -0.14 0.70
C ALA A 593 36.69 -1.09 0.00
N ALA A 594 36.65 -1.14 -1.34
CA ALA A 594 37.64 -1.82 -2.15
C ALA A 594 37.77 -1.13 -3.53
N PRO A 595 38.98 -0.85 -4.01
CA PRO A 595 39.17 -0.20 -5.32
C PRO A 595 38.86 -1.15 -6.49
N LEU A 596 38.88 -2.48 -6.26
CA LEU A 596 38.67 -3.51 -7.30
C LEU A 596 39.72 -3.48 -8.43
N ASP A 597 40.98 -3.20 -8.09
CA ASP A 597 42.14 -3.21 -9.00
C ASP A 597 42.57 -4.62 -9.46
N GLY A 598 41.66 -5.40 -10.04
CA GLY A 598 41.89 -6.75 -10.54
C GLY A 598 41.52 -7.88 -9.56
N PRO A 599 41.83 -9.15 -9.90
CA PRO A 599 41.25 -10.32 -9.22
C PRO A 599 41.87 -10.65 -7.85
N ALA A 600 42.92 -9.96 -7.42
CA ALA A 600 43.56 -10.23 -6.14
C ALA A 600 42.58 -10.01 -4.97
N GLY A 601 42.41 -11.02 -4.11
CA GLY A 601 41.45 -10.98 -3.00
C GLY A 601 40.00 -11.33 -3.37
N TRP A 602 39.75 -11.71 -4.62
CA TRP A 602 38.43 -12.08 -5.12
C TRP A 602 38.45 -13.44 -5.81
N THR A 603 37.32 -14.16 -5.77
CA THR A 603 37.17 -15.46 -6.44
C THR A 603 35.81 -15.57 -7.13
N ALA A 604 35.77 -16.20 -8.30
CA ALA A 604 34.52 -16.48 -9.01
C ALA A 604 33.89 -17.78 -8.51
N SER A 605 32.57 -17.80 -8.38
CA SER A 605 31.77 -19.03 -8.26
C SER A 605 30.47 -18.89 -9.04
N VAL A 606 29.70 -19.98 -9.16
CA VAL A 606 28.49 -20.01 -9.98
C VAL A 606 27.35 -20.82 -9.34
N PHE A 607 26.12 -20.57 -9.78
CA PHE A 607 24.97 -21.43 -9.50
C PHE A 607 23.95 -21.37 -10.65
N PRO A 608 23.37 -22.50 -11.10
CA PRO A 608 23.78 -23.88 -10.81
C PRO A 608 25.07 -24.24 -11.55
N ALA A 609 25.68 -25.39 -11.27
CA ALA A 609 27.03 -25.74 -11.76
C ALA A 609 27.22 -25.77 -13.30
N VAL A 610 26.14 -25.71 -14.10
CA VAL A 610 26.19 -25.68 -15.58
C VAL A 610 26.63 -24.32 -16.15
N VAL A 611 26.45 -23.23 -15.39
CA VAL A 611 26.84 -21.86 -15.79
C VAL A 611 28.34 -21.61 -15.58
N GLY A 612 28.86 -20.47 -16.04
CA GLY A 612 30.30 -20.15 -15.99
C GLY A 612 30.59 -18.77 -15.43
N ALA A 613 31.73 -18.61 -14.74
CA ALA A 613 32.27 -17.33 -14.28
C ALA A 613 33.80 -17.36 -14.18
N ALA A 614 34.46 -16.27 -14.57
CA ALA A 614 35.90 -16.07 -14.41
C ALA A 614 36.21 -14.60 -14.08
N LEU A 615 37.24 -14.38 -13.25
CA LEU A 615 37.72 -13.04 -12.91
C LEU A 615 39.02 -12.73 -13.65
N SER A 616 39.13 -11.52 -14.18
CA SER A 616 40.35 -11.01 -14.81
C SER A 616 40.56 -9.52 -14.52
N GLU A 617 41.73 -8.99 -14.88
CA GLU A 617 42.01 -7.56 -14.84
C GLU A 617 41.51 -6.89 -16.14
N ALA A 618 40.96 -5.69 -16.03
CA ALA A 618 40.56 -4.84 -17.16
C ALA A 618 40.85 -3.35 -16.86
N PRO A 619 40.78 -2.45 -17.86
CA PRO A 619 40.90 -1.02 -17.60
C PRO A 619 39.78 -0.50 -16.68
N GLY A 620 40.16 0.20 -15.61
CA GLY A 620 39.26 0.87 -14.68
C GLY A 620 38.68 2.18 -15.24
N ARG A 621 37.75 2.78 -14.50
CA ARG A 621 37.00 3.99 -14.90
C ARG A 621 37.90 5.18 -15.16
N ASP A 622 38.85 5.41 -14.26
CA ASP A 622 39.73 6.59 -14.30
C ASP A 622 41.06 6.30 -15.03
N GLY A 623 41.07 5.27 -15.88
CA GLY A 623 42.27 4.79 -16.59
C GLY A 623 43.20 3.91 -15.73
N GLY A 624 42.80 3.59 -14.50
CA GLY A 624 43.45 2.64 -13.59
C GLY A 624 43.14 1.18 -13.93
N ARG A 625 43.16 0.30 -12.93
CA ARG A 625 42.80 -1.12 -13.08
C ARG A 625 41.39 -1.33 -12.55
N GLY A 626 40.69 -2.30 -13.12
CA GLY A 626 39.35 -2.72 -12.70
C GLY A 626 39.23 -4.23 -12.69
N LEU A 627 38.21 -4.73 -12.01
CA LEU A 627 37.92 -6.15 -11.87
C LEU A 627 36.88 -6.56 -12.91
N ALA A 628 37.27 -7.39 -13.88
CA ALA A 628 36.34 -7.97 -14.84
C ALA A 628 35.75 -9.28 -14.33
N LEU A 629 34.43 -9.43 -14.49
CA LEU A 629 33.70 -10.70 -14.39
C LEU A 629 33.23 -11.10 -15.79
N ASP A 630 33.87 -12.13 -16.33
CA ASP A 630 33.39 -12.85 -17.51
C ASP A 630 32.39 -13.91 -17.06
N TYR A 631 31.19 -13.95 -17.63
CA TYR A 631 30.14 -14.85 -17.18
C TYR A 631 29.38 -15.51 -18.34
N ARG A 632 28.81 -16.68 -18.04
CA ARG A 632 27.94 -17.45 -18.93
C ARG A 632 26.69 -17.86 -18.16
N LEU A 633 25.58 -17.17 -18.37
CA LEU A 633 24.28 -17.43 -17.73
C LEU A 633 23.35 -18.15 -18.71
N ASN A 634 23.76 -19.32 -19.18
CA ASN A 634 22.97 -20.14 -20.09
C ASN A 634 22.97 -21.64 -19.71
N GLY A 635 22.16 -22.44 -20.42
CA GLY A 635 22.17 -23.91 -20.33
C GLY A 635 21.17 -24.51 -19.34
N THR A 636 20.30 -23.71 -18.72
CA THR A 636 19.19 -24.16 -17.86
C THR A 636 18.11 -23.09 -17.75
N ASN A 637 16.87 -23.50 -17.47
CA ASN A 637 15.74 -22.59 -17.24
C ASN A 637 15.61 -22.14 -15.77
N ALA A 638 16.38 -22.73 -14.85
CA ALA A 638 16.46 -22.29 -13.46
C ALA A 638 17.22 -20.96 -13.32
N THR A 639 17.08 -20.27 -12.19
CA THR A 639 17.86 -19.07 -11.86
C THR A 639 19.36 -19.31 -11.98
N ARG A 640 20.05 -18.46 -12.74
CA ARG A 640 21.50 -18.56 -13.06
C ARG A 640 22.24 -17.38 -12.47
N ALA A 641 23.35 -17.61 -11.78
CA ALA A 641 24.14 -16.57 -11.14
C ALA A 641 25.65 -16.79 -11.29
N ALA A 642 26.38 -15.67 -11.47
CA ALA A 642 27.83 -15.59 -11.49
C ALA A 642 28.30 -14.64 -10.37
N TYR A 643 29.05 -15.18 -9.41
CA TYR A 643 29.41 -14.51 -8.17
C TYR A 643 30.85 -14.01 -8.16
N VAL A 644 31.06 -12.80 -7.65
CA VAL A 644 32.35 -12.26 -7.24
C VAL A 644 32.44 -12.33 -5.71
N ASN A 645 33.17 -13.32 -5.20
CA ASN A 645 33.29 -13.58 -3.76
C ASN A 645 34.53 -12.91 -3.19
N SER A 646 34.36 -12.20 -2.08
CA SER A 646 35.48 -11.65 -1.33
C SER A 646 36.20 -12.75 -0.56
N ALA A 647 37.52 -12.85 -0.68
CA ALA A 647 38.32 -13.77 0.13
C ALA A 647 38.30 -13.41 1.62
N SER A 648 38.17 -12.12 1.92
CA SER A 648 38.05 -11.55 3.26
C SER A 648 36.85 -10.60 3.29
N PRO A 649 35.69 -11.04 3.80
CA PRO A 649 34.49 -10.22 3.82
C PRO A 649 34.71 -8.81 4.37
N LEU A 650 34.14 -7.82 3.69
CA LEU A 650 34.35 -6.40 3.99
C LEU A 650 33.34 -5.95 5.05
N ALA A 651 33.82 -5.59 6.25
CA ALA A 651 32.96 -5.08 7.32
C ALA A 651 32.30 -3.75 6.92
N LEU A 652 30.99 -3.64 7.11
CA LEU A 652 30.28 -2.38 6.90
C LEU A 652 30.57 -1.46 8.09
N PRO A 653 31.08 -0.23 7.87
CA PRO A 653 31.21 0.75 8.93
C PRO A 653 29.86 1.02 9.62
N PRO A 654 29.82 1.24 10.94
CA PRO A 654 28.60 1.68 11.61
C PRO A 654 28.03 2.94 10.95
N GLY A 655 26.71 2.97 10.73
CA GLY A 655 26.04 4.08 10.03
C GLY A 655 26.01 3.97 8.49
N THR A 656 26.50 2.87 7.91
CA THR A 656 26.39 2.64 6.45
C THR A 656 24.92 2.66 6.01
N GLN A 657 24.58 3.61 5.14
CA GLN A 657 23.25 3.78 4.57
C GLN A 657 23.12 3.14 3.18
N ARG A 658 24.22 3.09 2.41
CA ARG A 658 24.24 2.49 1.08
C ARG A 658 25.53 1.75 0.79
N VAL A 659 25.44 0.71 -0.04
CA VAL A 659 26.59 0.13 -0.75
C VAL A 659 26.54 0.59 -2.21
N GLY A 660 27.67 1.03 -2.75
CA GLY A 660 27.80 1.54 -4.12
C GLY A 660 28.92 0.86 -4.88
N LEU A 661 28.83 0.90 -6.21
CA LEU A 661 29.81 0.28 -7.10
C LEU A 661 29.78 0.96 -8.48
N TRP A 662 30.95 1.21 -9.08
CA TRP A 662 31.01 1.56 -10.51
C TRP A 662 30.99 0.30 -11.36
N VAL A 663 30.14 0.31 -12.39
CA VAL A 663 29.93 -0.84 -13.29
C VAL A 663 30.03 -0.36 -14.72
N ASN A 664 30.97 -0.93 -15.48
CA ASN A 664 31.01 -0.87 -16.92
C ASN A 664 30.10 -1.96 -17.48
N GLY A 665 28.94 -1.56 -17.99
CA GLY A 665 27.90 -2.49 -18.44
C GLY A 665 28.15 -3.05 -19.84
N ASP A 666 27.51 -4.19 -20.12
CA ASP A 666 27.54 -4.91 -21.41
C ASP A 666 26.19 -4.92 -22.14
N ALA A 667 25.19 -4.20 -21.60
CA ALA A 667 23.81 -4.14 -22.08
C ALA A 667 23.10 -5.50 -22.24
N LYS A 668 23.51 -6.52 -21.48
CA LYS A 668 22.86 -7.85 -21.49
C LYS A 668 21.68 -7.98 -20.55
N GLY A 669 21.50 -7.04 -19.62
CA GLY A 669 20.33 -6.97 -18.75
C GLY A 669 20.42 -7.79 -17.46
N ALA A 670 21.60 -8.30 -17.09
CA ALA A 670 21.77 -9.07 -15.87
C ALA A 670 21.37 -8.25 -14.63
N TRP A 671 20.67 -8.88 -13.68
CA TRP A 671 20.35 -8.27 -12.39
C TRP A 671 21.58 -8.31 -11.48
N LEU A 672 22.04 -7.16 -11.01
CA LEU A 672 23.22 -7.02 -10.15
C LEU A 672 22.83 -6.87 -8.67
N ARG A 673 23.40 -7.72 -7.82
CA ARG A 673 23.05 -7.84 -6.39
C ARG A 673 24.29 -7.94 -5.51
N ALA A 674 24.14 -7.66 -4.22
CA ALA A 674 25.17 -7.86 -3.20
C ALA A 674 24.63 -8.67 -2.00
N GLU A 675 25.45 -9.53 -1.41
CA GLU A 675 25.13 -10.30 -0.20
C GLU A 675 25.95 -9.80 0.99
N LEU A 676 25.22 -9.38 2.02
CA LEU A 676 25.70 -9.07 3.35
C LEU A 676 25.50 -10.28 4.25
N ARG A 677 26.35 -10.44 5.27
CA ARG A 677 26.15 -11.42 6.33
C ARG A 677 26.35 -10.81 7.70
N ASP A 678 25.51 -11.18 8.65
CA ASP A 678 25.66 -10.75 10.05
C ASP A 678 26.76 -11.54 10.80
N ALA A 679 26.97 -11.22 12.08
CA ALA A 679 27.89 -11.95 12.95
C ALA A 679 27.54 -13.45 13.11
N ALA A 680 26.25 -13.82 13.00
CA ALA A 680 25.76 -15.20 13.02
C ALA A 680 25.85 -15.90 11.64
N ASN A 681 26.41 -15.22 10.63
CA ASN A 681 26.56 -15.66 9.25
C ASN A 681 25.23 -15.83 8.48
N VAL A 682 24.16 -15.18 8.93
CA VAL A 682 22.86 -15.10 8.25
C VAL A 682 22.96 -14.12 7.09
N PRO A 683 22.54 -14.51 5.86
CA PRO A 683 22.63 -13.64 4.69
C PRO A 683 21.50 -12.61 4.62
N SER A 684 21.81 -11.43 4.06
CA SER A 684 20.87 -10.40 3.64
C SER A 684 21.29 -9.91 2.26
N VAL A 685 20.36 -9.83 1.31
CA VAL A 685 20.67 -9.46 -0.09
C VAL A 685 20.11 -8.09 -0.41
N VAL A 686 20.89 -7.27 -1.10
CA VAL A 686 20.49 -5.95 -1.59
C VAL A 686 20.69 -5.85 -3.10
N ASP A 687 19.79 -5.14 -3.78
CA ASP A 687 19.81 -5.01 -5.24
C ASP A 687 20.55 -3.73 -5.64
N LEU A 688 21.71 -3.90 -6.28
CA LEU A 688 22.52 -2.78 -6.77
C LEU A 688 21.91 -2.18 -8.04
N SER A 689 21.42 -3.03 -8.93
CA SER A 689 20.69 -2.63 -10.14
C SER A 689 19.84 -3.77 -10.66
N LEU A 690 18.56 -3.55 -10.93
CA LEU A 690 17.63 -4.59 -11.40
C LEU A 690 17.93 -5.10 -12.81
N SER A 691 18.70 -4.35 -13.61
CA SER A 691 19.10 -4.75 -14.97
C SER A 691 20.29 -3.92 -15.42
N VAL A 692 21.35 -4.56 -15.89
CA VAL A 692 22.50 -3.91 -16.56
C VAL A 692 22.25 -3.81 -18.06
N ASP A 693 21.37 -2.90 -18.47
CA ASP A 693 20.93 -2.65 -19.86
C ASP A 693 21.72 -1.55 -20.58
N TRP A 694 22.79 -1.05 -19.96
CA TRP A 694 23.65 0.00 -20.51
C TRP A 694 25.03 -0.52 -20.90
N THR A 695 25.71 0.24 -21.76
CA THR A 695 27.15 0.13 -22.00
C THR A 695 27.89 1.30 -21.36
N GLY A 696 29.13 1.07 -20.92
CA GLY A 696 29.96 2.12 -20.30
C GLY A 696 29.77 2.21 -18.78
N TRP A 697 30.53 3.11 -18.15
CA TRP A 697 30.56 3.26 -16.69
C TRP A 697 29.32 3.97 -16.14
N ARG A 698 28.66 3.32 -15.17
CA ARG A 698 27.57 3.89 -14.36
C ARG A 698 27.79 3.51 -12.90
N TYR A 699 27.54 4.46 -11.99
CA TYR A 699 27.51 4.18 -10.57
C TYR A 699 26.16 3.62 -10.18
N VAL A 700 26.16 2.45 -9.56
CA VAL A 700 24.98 1.79 -9.03
C VAL A 700 25.09 1.71 -7.52
N ARG A 701 23.96 1.71 -6.82
CA ARG A 701 23.96 1.68 -5.35
C ARG A 701 22.67 1.08 -4.81
N ALA A 702 22.77 0.42 -3.67
CA ALA A 702 21.65 -0.14 -2.94
C ALA A 702 21.58 0.47 -1.53
N ALA A 703 20.37 0.78 -1.06
CA ALA A 703 20.16 1.14 0.33
C ALA A 703 20.36 -0.09 1.23
N ILE A 704 20.97 0.11 2.38
CA ILE A 704 21.03 -0.90 3.43
C ILE A 704 19.68 -0.88 4.17
N PRO A 705 18.95 -2.00 4.27
CA PRO A 705 17.73 -2.06 5.07
C PRO A 705 17.98 -1.62 6.51
N ALA A 706 17.09 -0.78 7.05
CA ALA A 706 17.11 -0.42 8.47
C ALA A 706 16.86 -1.67 9.33
N GLY A 707 17.42 -1.73 10.54
CA GLY A 707 17.22 -2.84 11.47
C GLY A 707 18.01 -4.12 11.17
N LEU A 708 18.96 -4.10 10.22
CA LEU A 708 19.88 -5.23 10.06
C LEU A 708 20.69 -5.46 11.35
N PRO A 709 20.91 -6.71 11.77
CA PRO A 709 21.73 -7.02 12.94
C PRO A 709 23.16 -6.48 12.82
N ASP A 710 23.79 -6.17 13.95
CA ASP A 710 25.17 -5.67 13.99
C ASP A 710 26.18 -6.64 13.35
N GLY A 711 27.33 -6.08 12.93
CA GLY A 711 28.44 -6.86 12.38
C GLY A 711 28.23 -7.31 10.94
N GLN A 712 27.39 -6.61 10.17
CA GLN A 712 27.22 -6.84 8.74
C GLN A 712 28.56 -6.76 8.00
N ARG A 713 28.80 -7.75 7.14
CA ARG A 713 29.95 -7.79 6.23
C ARG A 713 29.49 -8.13 4.82
N LEU A 714 29.96 -7.38 3.83
CA LEU A 714 29.77 -7.72 2.42
C LEU A 714 30.64 -8.92 2.08
N THR A 715 30.00 -9.99 1.62
CA THR A 715 30.68 -11.25 1.30
C THR A 715 30.86 -11.45 -0.20
N LYS A 716 29.91 -10.99 -1.00
CA LYS A 716 29.94 -11.10 -2.46
C LYS A 716 29.00 -10.11 -3.12
N PHE A 717 29.23 -9.87 -4.41
CA PHE A 717 28.28 -9.25 -5.33
C PHE A 717 28.25 -10.06 -6.62
N TYR A 718 27.14 -10.04 -7.34
CA TYR A 718 26.89 -11.03 -8.38
C TYR A 718 25.85 -10.58 -9.40
N ALA A 719 26.02 -11.08 -10.63
CA ALA A 719 25.05 -10.99 -11.71
C ALA A 719 24.14 -12.23 -11.68
N VAL A 720 22.83 -12.03 -11.80
CA VAL A 720 21.82 -13.10 -11.81
C VAL A 720 20.80 -12.89 -12.92
N GLU A 721 20.33 -14.00 -13.49
CA GLU A 721 19.28 -14.05 -14.51
C GLU A 721 18.24 -15.08 -14.06
N ASN A 722 16.99 -14.64 -13.85
CA ASN A 722 15.88 -15.48 -13.36
C ASN A 722 14.75 -15.65 -14.39
N VAL A 723 14.82 -14.99 -15.55
CA VAL A 723 13.88 -15.19 -16.66
C VAL A 723 14.33 -16.41 -17.47
N PRO A 724 13.52 -17.48 -17.58
CA PRO A 724 13.92 -18.72 -18.26
C PRO A 724 14.44 -18.52 -19.69
N ASP A 725 13.80 -17.63 -20.45
CA ASP A 725 14.08 -17.43 -21.87
C ASP A 725 15.30 -16.53 -22.16
N GLN A 726 15.85 -15.88 -21.13
CA GLN A 726 17.03 -15.03 -21.26
C GLN A 726 18.30 -15.84 -21.02
N GLN A 727 19.07 -16.06 -22.07
CA GLN A 727 20.25 -16.95 -22.08
C GLN A 727 21.40 -16.26 -22.80
N TYR A 728 22.46 -15.89 -22.08
CA TYR A 728 23.55 -15.09 -22.65
C TYR A 728 24.87 -15.25 -21.90
N GLU A 729 25.91 -14.71 -22.52
CA GLU A 729 27.26 -14.58 -21.96
C GLU A 729 27.67 -13.12 -22.10
N GLY A 730 28.51 -12.65 -21.18
CA GLY A 730 28.87 -11.25 -21.09
C GLY A 730 30.08 -10.98 -20.22
N ARG A 731 30.38 -9.69 -20.06
CA ARG A 731 31.51 -9.18 -19.28
C ARG A 731 31.10 -7.89 -18.59
N LEU A 732 31.13 -7.89 -17.27
CA LEU A 732 31.03 -6.66 -16.47
C LEU A 732 32.42 -6.28 -15.96
N VAL A 733 32.74 -4.98 -15.93
CA VAL A 733 33.95 -4.47 -15.27
C VAL A 733 33.54 -3.60 -14.10
N PHE A 734 34.17 -3.81 -12.96
CA PHE A 734 33.86 -3.16 -11.70
C PHE A 734 35.02 -2.29 -11.22
N ASP A 735 34.69 -1.17 -10.60
CA ASP A 735 35.64 -0.22 -10.02
C ASP A 735 35.03 0.42 -8.77
N ASP A 736 35.85 0.81 -7.80
CA ASP A 736 35.46 1.50 -6.56
C ASP A 736 34.17 1.00 -5.91
N LEU A 737 34.25 -0.14 -5.21
CA LEU A 737 33.22 -0.56 -4.26
C LEU A 737 33.23 0.39 -3.07
N THR A 738 32.11 1.05 -2.78
CA THR A 738 31.99 2.10 -1.77
C THR A 738 30.90 1.80 -0.73
N PHE A 739 31.06 2.40 0.44
CA PHE A 739 30.01 2.53 1.46
C PHE A 739 29.68 4.00 1.66
N GLU A 740 28.41 4.39 1.51
CA GLU A 740 27.93 5.71 1.93
C GLU A 740 27.58 5.63 3.42
N VAL A 741 28.38 6.25 4.27
CA VAL A 741 28.28 6.16 5.72
C VAL A 741 27.73 7.47 6.26
N ALA A 742 26.59 7.41 6.94
CA ALA A 742 26.09 8.53 7.71
C ALA A 742 26.77 8.54 9.08
N PRO A 743 26.97 9.72 9.70
CA PRO A 743 27.26 9.78 11.12
C PRO A 743 26.21 8.97 11.89
N ALA A 744 26.65 8.18 12.86
CA ALA A 744 25.78 7.38 13.71
C ALA A 744 25.84 7.88 15.15
N ALA A 745 24.70 7.87 15.82
CA ALA A 745 24.61 8.05 17.26
C ALA A 745 24.40 6.66 17.90
N ALA A 746 24.93 6.46 19.10
CA ALA A 746 24.63 5.26 19.88
C ALA A 746 23.16 5.35 20.35
N VAL A 747 22.29 4.56 19.76
CA VAL A 747 20.89 4.47 20.15
C VAL A 747 20.72 3.28 21.10
N PRO A 748 20.16 3.46 22.30
CA PRO A 748 19.82 2.34 23.17
C PRO A 748 18.88 1.36 22.45
N ALA A 749 19.16 0.06 22.54
CA ALA A 749 18.27 -0.94 21.96
C ALA A 749 16.97 -1.02 22.76
N ASP A 750 15.84 -0.88 22.07
CA ASP A 750 14.53 -1.13 22.67
C ASP A 750 14.33 -2.63 22.89
N PRO A 751 13.72 -3.07 24.01
CA PRO A 751 13.42 -4.48 24.23
C PRO A 751 12.53 -5.03 23.12
N ALA A 752 12.92 -6.17 22.54
CA ALA A 752 12.09 -6.85 21.55
C ALA A 752 10.70 -7.19 22.15
N PRO A 753 9.60 -6.90 21.42
CA PRO A 753 8.27 -7.23 21.90
C PRO A 753 8.12 -8.75 22.02
N ARG A 754 7.61 -9.21 23.17
CA ARG A 754 7.32 -10.62 23.44
C ARG A 754 5.83 -10.78 23.64
N ASP A 755 5.19 -11.66 22.87
CA ASP A 755 3.77 -11.96 23.05
C ASP A 755 3.59 -13.01 24.18
N PRO A 756 2.78 -12.71 25.21
CA PRO A 756 2.53 -13.61 26.34
C PRO A 756 1.80 -14.92 25.96
N ALA A 757 1.21 -15.02 24.78
CA ALA A 757 0.65 -16.26 24.27
C ALA A 757 1.75 -17.30 23.94
N LEU A 758 2.99 -16.87 23.72
CA LEU A 758 4.12 -17.80 23.62
C LEU A 758 4.55 -18.26 25.02
N ILE A 759 4.46 -19.56 25.24
CA ILE A 759 4.87 -20.16 26.50
C ILE A 759 6.38 -20.27 26.52
N THR A 760 7.05 -19.48 27.37
CA THR A 760 8.50 -19.62 27.63
C THR A 760 8.79 -20.48 28.85
N ASP A 761 7.81 -20.62 29.75
CA ASP A 761 7.88 -21.49 30.92
C ASP A 761 6.53 -22.22 31.16
N GLY A 762 6.61 -23.52 31.35
CA GLY A 762 5.50 -24.42 31.63
C GLY A 762 4.90 -25.07 30.37
N VAL A 763 3.72 -25.67 30.54
CA VAL A 763 2.96 -26.33 29.45
C VAL A 763 1.50 -25.93 29.58
N ALA A 764 0.86 -25.54 28.47
CA ALA A 764 -0.58 -25.29 28.49
C ALA A 764 -1.37 -26.60 28.56
N ILE A 765 -2.52 -26.55 29.25
CA ILE A 765 -3.42 -27.69 29.46
C ILE A 765 -4.77 -27.43 28.79
N GLY A 766 -5.44 -28.47 28.31
CA GLY A 766 -6.71 -28.35 27.60
C GLY A 766 -6.57 -27.84 26.15
N GLY A 767 -7.72 -27.56 25.53
CA GLY A 767 -7.87 -27.01 24.19
C GLY A 767 -7.65 -27.99 23.04
N LEU A 768 -7.99 -27.52 21.84
CA LEU A 768 -7.56 -28.12 20.57
C LEU A 768 -6.04 -27.98 20.44
N ARG A 769 -5.34 -29.05 20.07
CA ARG A 769 -3.88 -29.09 19.89
C ARG A 769 -3.52 -29.30 18.43
N ILE A 770 -2.89 -28.30 17.82
CA ILE A 770 -2.44 -28.32 16.43
C ILE A 770 -0.91 -28.31 16.43
N ALA A 771 -0.28 -29.38 15.95
CA ALA A 771 1.16 -29.39 15.73
C ALA A 771 1.47 -28.84 14.33
N VAL A 772 2.27 -27.79 14.24
CA VAL A 772 2.61 -27.10 12.99
C VAL A 772 4.05 -27.46 12.60
N VAL A 773 4.20 -27.95 11.36
CA VAL A 773 5.47 -28.36 10.74
C VAL A 773 5.56 -27.67 9.39
N SER A 774 6.72 -27.13 9.01
CA SER A 774 6.90 -26.42 7.74
C SER A 774 8.37 -26.42 7.30
N ASP A 775 8.64 -25.99 6.07
CA ASP A 775 10.00 -25.66 5.61
C ASP A 775 11.02 -26.81 5.84
N ALA A 776 10.59 -28.03 5.50
CA ALA A 776 11.47 -29.19 5.47
C ALA A 776 12.36 -29.19 4.22
N GLN A 777 11.79 -28.80 3.08
CA GLN A 777 12.42 -28.64 1.77
C GLN A 777 13.31 -29.83 1.35
N PHE A 778 12.79 -31.06 1.44
CA PHE A 778 13.52 -32.22 0.90
C PHE A 778 13.22 -32.45 -0.60
N THR A 779 14.04 -33.29 -1.23
CA THR A 779 13.86 -33.72 -2.63
C THR A 779 13.86 -35.24 -2.74
N ALA A 780 13.19 -35.77 -3.76
CA ALA A 780 13.21 -37.18 -4.14
C ALA A 780 14.55 -37.67 -4.69
N ASP A 781 15.48 -36.75 -5.01
CA ASP A 781 16.84 -37.09 -5.42
C ASP A 781 17.68 -37.60 -4.24
N GLN A 782 17.27 -37.26 -3.01
CA GLN A 782 17.90 -37.72 -1.76
C GLN A 782 16.84 -38.26 -0.77
N PRO A 783 16.18 -39.39 -1.10
CA PRO A 783 15.06 -39.92 -0.31
C PRO A 783 15.47 -40.36 1.10
N ASP A 784 16.76 -40.67 1.32
CA ASP A 784 17.35 -40.99 2.62
C ASP A 784 18.26 -39.86 3.14
N GLY A 785 18.13 -38.66 2.58
CA GLY A 785 18.95 -37.51 2.90
C GLY A 785 18.67 -36.89 4.27
N PRO A 786 19.54 -35.99 4.74
CA PRO A 786 19.41 -35.37 6.06
C PRO A 786 18.11 -34.57 6.23
N LEU A 787 17.59 -33.95 5.16
CA LEU A 787 16.33 -33.18 5.22
C LEU A 787 15.11 -34.11 5.40
N VAL A 788 15.09 -35.27 4.73
CA VAL A 788 14.04 -36.29 4.95
C VAL A 788 14.10 -36.83 6.38
N ALA A 789 15.30 -37.10 6.89
CA ALA A 789 15.48 -37.57 8.26
C ALA A 789 14.97 -36.54 9.29
N GLN A 790 15.24 -35.25 9.08
CA GLN A 790 14.73 -34.18 9.93
C GLN A 790 13.20 -34.02 9.82
N ALA A 791 12.64 -34.08 8.61
CA ALA A 791 11.19 -34.04 8.40
C ALA A 791 10.48 -35.16 9.16
N ARG A 792 10.97 -36.40 9.04
CA ARG A 792 10.45 -37.56 9.78
C ARG A 792 10.58 -37.39 11.28
N ARG A 793 11.71 -36.87 11.76
CA ARG A 793 11.90 -36.56 13.18
C ARG A 793 10.86 -35.57 13.69
N ALA A 794 10.66 -34.44 13.01
CA ALA A 794 9.68 -33.43 13.40
C ALA A 794 8.26 -34.01 13.47
N LEU A 795 7.84 -34.79 12.46
CA LEU A 795 6.54 -35.46 12.47
C LEU A 795 6.39 -36.46 13.62
N ARG A 796 7.42 -37.27 13.91
CA ARG A 796 7.39 -38.23 15.03
C ARG A 796 7.33 -37.54 16.39
N GLU A 797 8.11 -36.48 16.59
CA GLU A 797 8.07 -35.67 17.81
C GLU A 797 6.71 -34.98 17.98
N ALA A 798 6.16 -34.42 16.90
CA ALA A 798 4.82 -33.85 16.87
C ALA A 798 3.78 -34.90 17.29
N VAL A 799 3.76 -36.08 16.66
CA VAL A 799 2.84 -37.18 17.01
C VAL A 799 3.03 -37.65 18.45
N ALA A 800 4.27 -37.73 18.95
CA ALA A 800 4.56 -38.11 20.33
C ALA A 800 3.98 -37.12 21.36
N ALA A 801 3.82 -35.84 20.99
CA ALA A 801 3.11 -34.84 21.78
C ALA A 801 1.57 -34.99 21.72
N LYS A 802 1.07 -36.00 21.00
CA LYS A 802 -0.33 -36.42 20.87
C LYS A 802 -1.25 -35.32 20.35
N PRO A 803 -1.00 -34.68 19.21
CA PRO A 803 -1.81 -33.57 18.73
C PRO A 803 -3.21 -34.06 18.34
N ASP A 804 -4.18 -33.15 18.30
CA ASP A 804 -5.50 -33.43 17.74
C ASP A 804 -5.50 -33.27 16.21
N LEU A 805 -4.53 -32.50 15.68
CA LEU A 805 -4.29 -32.26 14.27
C LEU A 805 -2.80 -31.94 14.01
N VAL A 806 -2.25 -32.44 12.90
CA VAL A 806 -0.97 -31.97 12.35
C VAL A 806 -1.22 -31.07 11.14
N LEU A 807 -0.66 -29.87 11.14
CA LEU A 807 -0.71 -28.92 10.03
C LEU A 807 0.67 -28.82 9.39
N ILE A 808 0.79 -29.27 8.15
CA ILE A 808 1.97 -29.04 7.31
C ILE A 808 1.75 -27.70 6.60
N ASN A 809 2.51 -26.67 6.97
CA ASN A 809 2.27 -25.30 6.51
C ASN A 809 3.28 -24.85 5.45
N GLY A 810 3.29 -25.56 4.32
CA GLY A 810 4.11 -25.27 3.14
C GLY A 810 5.59 -25.63 3.25
N ASP A 811 6.25 -25.59 2.09
CA ASP A 811 7.66 -25.89 1.87
C ASP A 811 8.12 -27.23 2.49
N PHE A 812 7.27 -28.25 2.40
CA PHE A 812 7.66 -29.60 2.81
C PHE A 812 8.64 -30.20 1.80
N VAL A 813 8.41 -29.95 0.51
CA VAL A 813 9.31 -30.29 -0.59
C VAL A 813 10.03 -29.04 -1.12
N ASP A 814 11.15 -29.21 -1.81
CA ASP A 814 11.97 -28.10 -2.31
C ASP A 814 11.66 -27.66 -3.75
N ARG A 815 11.18 -28.56 -4.63
CA ARG A 815 11.04 -28.24 -6.07
C ARG A 815 9.62 -28.42 -6.63
N GLY A 816 8.68 -28.92 -5.83
CA GLY A 816 7.30 -29.12 -6.26
C GLY A 816 7.14 -30.09 -7.45
N THR A 817 8.04 -31.06 -7.63
CA THR A 817 7.93 -32.06 -8.70
C THR A 817 7.05 -33.25 -8.29
N ALA A 818 6.48 -33.96 -9.27
CA ALA A 818 5.69 -35.18 -9.02
C ALA A 818 6.43 -36.22 -8.17
N ALA A 819 7.74 -36.39 -8.40
CA ALA A 819 8.58 -37.31 -7.62
C ALA A 819 8.75 -36.84 -6.17
N ASP A 820 8.97 -35.53 -5.95
CA ASP A 820 9.06 -34.97 -4.61
C ASP A 820 7.73 -35.15 -3.85
N PHE A 821 6.58 -34.95 -4.51
CA PHE A 821 5.27 -35.17 -3.91
C PHE A 821 4.95 -36.65 -3.62
N ALA A 822 5.41 -37.57 -4.47
CA ALA A 822 5.30 -39.01 -4.18
C ALA A 822 6.07 -39.39 -2.90
N LEU A 823 7.29 -38.85 -2.73
CA LEU A 823 8.06 -39.03 -1.50
C LEU A 823 7.40 -38.35 -0.30
N ALA A 824 6.88 -37.13 -0.46
CA ALA A 824 6.13 -36.46 0.61
C ALA A 824 4.93 -37.29 1.06
N ARG A 825 4.18 -37.86 0.10
CA ARG A 825 3.05 -38.72 0.40
C ARG A 825 3.46 -39.97 1.16
N SER A 826 4.55 -40.64 0.78
CA SER A 826 5.02 -41.83 1.52
C SER A 826 5.43 -41.49 2.95
N ILE A 827 6.11 -40.35 3.16
CA ILE A 827 6.47 -39.88 4.51
C ILE A 827 5.22 -39.61 5.35
N ILE A 828 4.22 -38.92 4.79
CA ILE A 828 2.96 -38.62 5.50
C ILE A 828 2.19 -39.90 5.83
N ASP A 829 2.09 -40.82 4.88
CA ASP A 829 1.40 -42.10 5.08
C ASP A 829 2.07 -42.93 6.19
N GLU A 830 3.39 -42.94 6.25
CA GLU A 830 4.13 -43.67 7.29
C GLU A 830 4.08 -43.00 8.66
N GLU A 831 4.22 -41.67 8.72
CA GLU A 831 4.40 -40.95 9.99
C GLU A 831 3.09 -40.43 10.59
N LEU A 832 2.04 -40.19 9.80
CA LEU A 832 0.81 -39.53 10.27
C LEU A 832 -0.45 -40.40 10.13
N VAL A 833 -0.60 -41.17 9.05
CA VAL A 833 -1.85 -41.94 8.81
C VAL A 833 -2.07 -42.96 9.92
N GLY A 834 -3.29 -42.96 10.49
CA GLY A 834 -3.66 -43.79 11.64
C GLY A 834 -3.10 -43.30 12.99
N LYS A 835 -2.27 -42.24 13.01
CA LYS A 835 -1.64 -41.68 14.21
C LYS A 835 -2.19 -40.29 14.56
N ALA A 836 -2.44 -39.43 13.58
CA ALA A 836 -3.08 -38.12 13.75
C ALA A 836 -3.77 -37.66 12.45
N PRO A 837 -4.90 -36.94 12.54
CA PRO A 837 -5.43 -36.18 11.40
C PRO A 837 -4.41 -35.16 10.90
N TRP A 838 -4.44 -34.84 9.61
CA TRP A 838 -3.52 -33.86 9.05
C TRP A 838 -4.13 -33.02 7.92
N TYR A 839 -3.58 -31.81 7.76
CA TYR A 839 -3.80 -30.93 6.61
C TYR A 839 -2.46 -30.45 6.06
N TYR A 840 -2.40 -30.18 4.75
CA TYR A 840 -1.22 -29.68 4.07
C TYR A 840 -1.59 -28.44 3.24
N VAL A 841 -1.04 -27.30 3.63
CA VAL A 841 -1.14 -26.01 2.92
C VAL A 841 0.08 -25.87 2.01
N PRO A 842 -0.08 -25.49 0.73
CA PRO A 842 1.06 -25.30 -0.18
C PRO A 842 1.85 -24.02 0.15
N GLY A 843 3.17 -24.10 0.07
CA GLY A 843 4.13 -23.00 0.06
C GLY A 843 4.66 -22.72 -1.36
N ASN A 844 5.61 -21.81 -1.47
CA ASN A 844 6.15 -21.43 -2.79
C ASN A 844 6.95 -22.56 -3.42
N HIS A 845 7.67 -23.36 -2.63
CA HIS A 845 8.43 -24.49 -3.18
C HIS A 845 7.53 -25.62 -3.69
N GLU A 846 6.27 -25.70 -3.24
CA GLU A 846 5.26 -26.57 -3.86
C GLU A 846 4.81 -26.09 -5.25
N ALA A 847 4.94 -24.79 -5.56
CA ALA A 847 4.55 -24.21 -6.84
C ALA A 847 5.70 -24.12 -7.87
N ASP A 848 6.94 -24.43 -7.46
CA ASP A 848 8.18 -24.20 -8.24
C ASP A 848 8.44 -25.23 -9.36
N GLY A 849 7.64 -26.30 -9.45
CA GLY A 849 7.82 -27.40 -10.42
C GLY A 849 7.55 -27.04 -11.89
N GLY A 850 7.42 -25.76 -12.24
CA GLY A 850 7.16 -25.27 -13.61
C GLY A 850 5.71 -25.36 -14.08
N HIS A 851 4.84 -26.05 -13.33
CA HIS A 851 3.41 -26.20 -13.63
C HIS A 851 2.49 -25.57 -12.56
N GLY A 852 3.04 -24.70 -11.71
CA GLY A 852 2.33 -24.20 -10.53
C GLY A 852 1.93 -25.33 -9.59
N LEU A 853 0.72 -25.28 -9.03
CA LEU A 853 0.24 -26.27 -8.05
C LEU A 853 -0.46 -27.49 -8.66
N ALA A 854 -0.38 -27.72 -9.97
CA ALA A 854 -1.07 -28.85 -10.61
C ALA A 854 -0.63 -30.21 -10.03
N GLU A 855 0.68 -30.41 -9.81
CA GLU A 855 1.23 -31.64 -9.24
C GLU A 855 0.86 -31.79 -7.75
N PHE A 856 0.86 -30.67 -6.99
CA PHE A 856 0.36 -30.67 -5.61
C PHE A 856 -1.10 -31.10 -5.55
N GLN A 857 -1.95 -30.53 -6.42
CA GLN A 857 -3.38 -30.84 -6.48
C GLN A 857 -3.63 -32.31 -6.84
N ALA A 858 -2.84 -32.87 -7.75
CA ALA A 858 -2.90 -34.27 -8.10
C ALA A 858 -2.57 -35.20 -6.91
N ALA A 859 -1.60 -34.81 -6.06
CA ALA A 859 -1.15 -35.62 -4.92
C ALA A 859 -2.00 -35.43 -3.64
N PHE A 860 -2.47 -34.21 -3.37
CA PHE A 860 -3.05 -33.80 -2.08
C PHE A 860 -4.44 -33.13 -2.17
N GLY A 861 -4.93 -32.81 -3.37
CA GLY A 861 -6.26 -32.23 -3.60
C GLY A 861 -6.29 -30.70 -3.51
N GLU A 862 -7.38 -30.16 -2.96
CA GLU A 862 -7.63 -28.70 -2.91
C GLU A 862 -6.49 -27.94 -2.20
N THR A 863 -6.10 -26.79 -2.77
CA THR A 863 -5.01 -25.93 -2.29
C THR A 863 -5.42 -25.02 -1.13
N HIS A 864 -6.71 -24.77 -0.98
CA HIS A 864 -7.32 -24.00 0.09
C HIS A 864 -8.64 -24.66 0.50
N ARG A 865 -9.05 -24.54 1.77
CA ARG A 865 -10.31 -25.13 2.29
C ARG A 865 -10.70 -24.60 3.67
N VAL A 866 -11.92 -24.89 4.09
CA VAL A 866 -12.41 -24.68 5.47
C VAL A 866 -12.66 -26.04 6.14
N ALA A 867 -12.25 -26.17 7.40
CA ALA A 867 -12.50 -27.36 8.21
C ALA A 867 -12.83 -27.00 9.66
N ASP A 868 -13.84 -27.62 10.25
CA ASP A 868 -14.18 -27.41 11.67
C ASP A 868 -13.62 -28.56 12.53
N VAL A 869 -12.78 -28.24 13.51
CA VAL A 869 -12.13 -29.22 14.41
C VAL A 869 -12.37 -28.80 15.87
N ALA A 870 -13.02 -29.67 16.66
CA ALA A 870 -13.32 -29.42 18.08
C ALA A 870 -14.01 -28.06 18.39
N GLY A 871 -14.83 -27.59 17.45
CA GLY A 871 -15.52 -26.29 17.54
C GLY A 871 -14.65 -25.08 17.18
N ILE A 872 -13.49 -25.28 16.56
CA ILE A 872 -12.64 -24.23 15.98
C ILE A 872 -12.69 -24.36 14.46
N ARG A 873 -12.91 -23.24 13.77
CA ARG A 873 -12.92 -23.21 12.30
C ARG A 873 -11.52 -22.93 11.78
N LEU A 874 -10.95 -23.86 11.04
CA LEU A 874 -9.70 -23.71 10.31
C LEU A 874 -10.00 -23.20 8.91
N VAL A 875 -9.33 -22.12 8.51
CA VAL A 875 -9.37 -21.55 7.16
C VAL A 875 -7.97 -21.68 6.59
N LEU A 876 -7.79 -22.61 5.66
CA LEU A 876 -6.51 -22.93 5.05
C LEU A 876 -6.43 -22.23 3.70
N MET A 877 -5.43 -21.36 3.53
CA MET A 877 -5.31 -20.46 2.38
C MET A 877 -4.04 -20.74 1.57
N ASP A 878 -4.16 -20.63 0.26
CA ASP A 878 -3.04 -20.73 -0.68
C ASP A 878 -2.40 -19.35 -0.86
N SER A 879 -1.25 -19.17 -0.21
CA SER A 879 -0.38 -18.02 -0.41
C SER A 879 0.92 -18.40 -1.12
N SER A 880 1.01 -19.57 -1.76
CA SER A 880 2.24 -20.10 -2.39
C SER A 880 2.92 -19.12 -3.36
N ARG A 881 2.18 -18.18 -3.94
CA ARG A 881 2.70 -17.17 -4.87
C ARG A 881 3.00 -15.80 -4.24
N GLY A 882 3.11 -15.74 -2.90
CA GLY A 882 3.34 -14.50 -2.17
C GLY A 882 2.14 -13.53 -2.16
N SER A 883 0.97 -13.97 -2.63
CA SER A 883 -0.29 -13.22 -2.64
C SER A 883 -1.45 -14.21 -2.49
N LEU A 884 -2.47 -13.81 -1.72
CA LEU A 884 -3.71 -14.57 -1.54
C LEU A 884 -4.53 -14.58 -2.84
N ARG A 885 -4.62 -13.46 -3.56
CA ARG A 885 -5.35 -13.42 -4.85
C ARG A 885 -4.67 -14.25 -5.92
N ALA A 886 -3.33 -14.34 -5.91
CA ALA A 886 -2.59 -15.17 -6.85
C ALA A 886 -2.87 -16.69 -6.68
N GLY A 887 -3.33 -17.13 -5.51
CA GLY A 887 -3.82 -18.50 -5.28
C GLY A 887 -5.28 -18.73 -5.73
N GLY A 888 -5.97 -17.68 -6.19
CA GLY A 888 -7.38 -17.71 -6.61
C GLY A 888 -8.25 -16.79 -5.76
N PHE A 889 -9.17 -16.02 -6.36
CA PHE A 889 -10.01 -15.06 -5.62
C PHE A 889 -11.18 -15.73 -4.87
N ASP A 890 -11.56 -16.94 -5.27
CA ASP A 890 -12.53 -17.78 -4.56
C ASP A 890 -12.13 -18.05 -3.11
N GLN A 891 -10.83 -18.20 -2.82
CA GLN A 891 -10.36 -18.38 -1.44
C GLN A 891 -10.56 -17.13 -0.56
N ILE A 892 -10.53 -15.92 -1.14
CA ILE A 892 -10.79 -14.68 -0.41
C ILE A 892 -12.27 -14.60 -0.03
N ARG A 893 -13.16 -15.03 -0.93
CA ARG A 893 -14.59 -15.20 -0.59
C ARG A 893 -14.81 -16.27 0.46
N MET A 894 -14.14 -17.42 0.30
CA MET A 894 -14.18 -18.50 1.27
C MET A 894 -13.78 -18.00 2.66
N LEU A 895 -12.75 -17.16 2.78
CA LEU A 895 -12.37 -16.54 4.06
C LEU A 895 -13.52 -15.67 4.62
N ARG A 896 -14.12 -14.79 3.80
CA ARG A 896 -15.23 -13.94 4.24
C ARG A 896 -16.43 -14.77 4.70
N GLU A 897 -16.83 -15.76 3.91
CA GLU A 897 -17.93 -16.68 4.20
C GLU A 897 -17.65 -17.54 5.44
N ALA A 898 -16.39 -17.97 5.63
CA ALA A 898 -15.98 -18.73 6.81
C ALA A 898 -16.15 -17.93 8.10
N LEU A 899 -15.76 -16.65 8.08
CA LEU A 899 -15.91 -15.71 9.20
C LEU A 899 -17.39 -15.41 9.47
N ASP A 900 -18.18 -15.10 8.44
CA ASP A 900 -19.63 -14.85 8.59
C ASP A 900 -20.38 -16.08 9.10
N GLY A 901 -20.06 -17.25 8.57
CA GLY A 901 -20.60 -18.52 9.04
C GLY A 901 -20.19 -18.82 10.48
N ALA A 902 -18.94 -18.54 10.85
CA ALA A 902 -18.46 -18.72 12.22
C ALA A 902 -19.12 -17.75 13.19
N LYS A 903 -19.44 -16.53 12.75
CA LYS A 903 -20.19 -15.54 13.54
C LYS A 903 -21.61 -16.04 13.83
N ALA A 904 -22.29 -16.58 12.82
CA ALA A 904 -23.65 -17.09 12.95
C ALA A 904 -23.74 -18.42 13.73
N ASP A 905 -22.75 -19.31 13.62
CA ASP A 905 -22.77 -20.63 14.25
C ASP A 905 -22.24 -20.59 15.70
N ARG A 906 -23.11 -20.88 16.67
CA ARG A 906 -22.75 -20.93 18.10
C ARG A 906 -21.85 -22.11 18.48
N ARG A 907 -21.77 -23.14 17.63
CA ARG A 907 -20.88 -24.30 17.85
C ARG A 907 -19.42 -23.95 17.56
N ILE A 908 -19.20 -22.93 16.73
CA ILE A 908 -17.86 -22.40 16.44
C ILE A 908 -17.50 -21.39 17.52
N ARG A 909 -16.37 -21.63 18.19
CA ARG A 909 -15.87 -20.89 19.36
C ARG A 909 -14.62 -20.06 19.06
N GLY A 910 -14.03 -20.23 17.88
CA GLY A 910 -12.87 -19.48 17.40
C GLY A 910 -12.51 -19.85 15.97
N VAL A 911 -11.60 -19.09 15.37
CA VAL A 911 -11.14 -19.27 13.99
C VAL A 911 -9.61 -19.33 13.97
N VAL A 912 -9.03 -20.19 13.15
CA VAL A 912 -7.59 -20.19 12.85
C VAL A 912 -7.42 -20.06 11.36
N VAL A 913 -6.67 -19.06 10.91
CA VAL A 913 -6.26 -18.93 9.52
C VAL A 913 -4.85 -19.48 9.38
N ALA A 914 -4.61 -20.34 8.41
CA ALA A 914 -3.27 -20.82 8.09
C ALA A 914 -2.94 -20.54 6.62
N MET A 915 -1.74 -20.01 6.38
CA MET A 915 -1.20 -19.70 5.07
C MET A 915 0.32 -19.83 5.12
N HIS A 916 1.02 -20.00 4.00
CA HIS A 916 2.48 -20.15 4.05
C HIS A 916 3.22 -18.83 4.31
N HIS A 917 2.97 -17.79 3.50
CA HIS A 917 3.59 -16.47 3.66
C HIS A 917 2.93 -15.65 4.78
N PRO A 918 3.68 -15.09 5.74
CA PRO A 918 3.14 -14.23 6.80
C PRO A 918 2.60 -12.89 6.30
N VAL A 919 1.68 -12.29 7.07
CA VAL A 919 1.27 -10.88 6.87
C VAL A 919 2.41 -9.89 7.11
N LYS A 920 3.42 -10.26 7.89
CA LYS A 920 4.58 -9.44 8.20
C LYS A 920 5.78 -10.35 8.45
N ASP A 921 6.86 -10.12 7.72
CA ASP A 921 8.14 -10.77 7.98
C ASP A 921 8.71 -10.17 9.28
N PRO A 922 9.11 -10.98 10.27
CA PRO A 922 9.80 -10.48 11.45
C PRO A 922 11.20 -9.95 11.13
N GLY A 923 11.80 -10.33 9.99
CA GLY A 923 13.07 -9.82 9.52
C GLY A 923 12.96 -8.41 8.91
N PRO A 924 14.02 -7.59 9.03
CA PRO A 924 14.01 -6.18 8.59
C PRO A 924 13.83 -6.00 7.08
N ALA A 925 14.19 -7.01 6.27
CA ALA A 925 14.10 -6.94 4.82
C ALA A 925 12.67 -7.08 4.28
N GLY A 926 11.74 -7.68 5.05
CA GLY A 926 10.35 -7.83 4.58
C GLY A 926 10.15 -8.81 3.42
N ASN A 927 11.16 -9.62 3.06
CA ASN A 927 11.17 -10.39 1.81
C ASN A 927 10.28 -11.63 1.84
N SER A 928 9.88 -12.08 3.03
CA SER A 928 9.17 -13.35 3.23
C SER A 928 7.68 -13.16 3.52
N GLN A 929 7.13 -11.97 3.34
CA GLN A 929 5.73 -11.67 3.66
C GLN A 929 4.84 -11.61 2.42
N LEU A 930 3.52 -11.56 2.60
CA LEU A 930 2.59 -11.22 1.52
C LEU A 930 3.03 -9.92 0.84
N ALA A 931 3.25 -10.01 -0.47
CA ALA A 931 3.75 -8.91 -1.30
C ALA A 931 2.75 -7.75 -1.34
N ASP A 932 1.45 -8.06 -1.39
CA ASP A 932 0.37 -7.09 -1.33
C ASP A 932 0.08 -6.71 0.13
N ARG A 933 0.45 -5.48 0.51
CA ARG A 933 0.24 -4.97 1.88
C ARG A 933 -1.24 -4.72 2.20
N LYS A 934 -2.10 -4.46 1.20
CA LYS A 934 -3.54 -4.31 1.39
C LYS A 934 -4.20 -5.66 1.65
N GLU A 935 -3.73 -6.76 1.04
CA GLU A 935 -4.19 -8.12 1.41
C GLU A 935 -3.88 -8.43 2.89
N ALA A 936 -2.66 -8.12 3.33
CA ALA A 936 -2.26 -8.30 4.73
C ALA A 936 -3.12 -7.46 5.69
N ALA A 937 -3.40 -6.20 5.33
CA ALA A 937 -4.26 -5.31 6.11
C ALA A 937 -5.72 -5.78 6.13
N MET A 938 -6.24 -6.26 5.00
CA MET A 938 -7.60 -6.81 4.89
C MET A 938 -7.76 -8.05 5.78
N LEU A 939 -6.83 -9.01 5.70
CA LEU A 939 -6.87 -10.20 6.55
C LEU A 939 -6.86 -9.81 8.03
N THR A 940 -5.95 -8.92 8.44
CA THR A 940 -5.86 -8.44 9.81
C THR A 940 -7.15 -7.75 10.24
N GLY A 941 -7.66 -6.82 9.45
CA GLY A 941 -8.88 -6.08 9.74
C GLY A 941 -10.11 -6.98 9.88
N TRP A 942 -10.24 -8.01 9.03
CA TRP A 942 -11.36 -8.95 9.11
C TRP A 942 -11.30 -9.85 10.35
N LEU A 943 -10.11 -10.33 10.73
CA LEU A 943 -9.92 -11.12 11.94
C LEU A 943 -10.17 -10.28 13.20
N THR A 944 -9.61 -9.08 13.28
CA THR A 944 -9.84 -8.13 14.38
C THR A 944 -11.32 -7.75 14.49
N ALA A 945 -12.00 -7.45 13.37
CA ALA A 945 -13.42 -7.13 13.38
C ALA A 945 -14.26 -8.31 13.88
N PHE A 946 -13.92 -9.53 13.45
CA PHE A 946 -14.58 -10.74 13.93
C PHE A 946 -14.43 -10.92 15.46
N GLU A 947 -13.23 -10.75 16.02
CA GLU A 947 -13.02 -10.83 17.47
C GLU A 947 -13.84 -9.77 18.21
N ARG A 948 -13.79 -8.51 17.75
CA ARG A 948 -14.52 -7.41 18.38
C ARG A 948 -16.04 -7.58 18.34
N GLU A 949 -16.58 -8.04 17.22
CA GLU A 949 -18.03 -8.18 17.03
C GLU A 949 -18.60 -9.41 17.75
N THR A 950 -17.82 -10.48 17.90
CA THR A 950 -18.32 -11.77 18.38
C THR A 950 -17.78 -12.18 19.75
N GLY A 951 -16.64 -11.62 20.17
CA GLY A 951 -15.86 -12.09 21.32
C GLY A 951 -15.23 -13.47 21.14
N LYS A 952 -15.26 -14.04 19.92
CA LYS A 952 -14.63 -15.32 19.57
C LYS A 952 -13.24 -15.05 19.04
N GLN A 953 -12.26 -15.79 19.53
CA GLN A 953 -10.87 -15.49 19.20
C GLN A 953 -10.44 -16.05 17.86
N THR A 954 -9.38 -15.43 17.35
CA THR A 954 -8.73 -15.78 16.11
C THR A 954 -7.25 -16.04 16.35
N ALA A 955 -6.62 -16.75 15.42
CA ALA A 955 -5.16 -16.83 15.34
C ALA A 955 -4.78 -17.00 13.87
N ALA A 956 -3.62 -16.47 13.50
CA ALA A 956 -3.05 -16.65 12.17
C ALA A 956 -1.73 -17.41 12.27
N ILE A 957 -1.56 -18.42 11.41
CA ILE A 957 -0.38 -19.29 11.35
C ILE A 957 0.26 -19.11 9.98
N ALA A 958 1.54 -18.76 9.99
CA ALA A 958 2.38 -18.63 8.81
C ALA A 958 3.75 -19.29 8.99
N SER A 959 4.58 -19.30 7.95
CA SER A 959 5.90 -19.93 7.91
C SER A 959 6.83 -19.14 6.97
N HIS A 960 7.59 -19.80 6.08
CA HIS A 960 8.39 -19.20 4.99
C HIS A 960 9.64 -18.40 5.42
N ALA A 961 9.51 -17.48 6.38
CA ALA A 961 10.60 -16.61 6.85
C ALA A 961 11.74 -17.38 7.54
N GLY A 962 11.53 -18.66 7.86
CA GLY A 962 12.54 -19.55 8.43
C GLY A 962 13.02 -19.17 9.84
N VAL A 963 12.14 -18.53 10.61
CA VAL A 963 12.35 -18.08 11.98
C VAL A 963 11.11 -18.32 12.81
N PHE A 964 11.29 -18.79 14.05
CA PHE A 964 10.21 -18.87 15.02
C PHE A 964 9.91 -17.49 15.59
N ASN A 965 8.73 -16.95 15.32
CA ASN A 965 8.30 -15.65 15.84
C ASN A 965 6.81 -15.66 16.19
N LEU A 966 6.44 -14.94 17.25
CA LEU A 966 5.05 -14.65 17.57
C LEU A 966 4.88 -13.15 17.74
N SER A 967 3.87 -12.59 17.09
CA SER A 967 3.48 -11.19 17.23
C SER A 967 1.98 -11.05 17.45
N ARG A 968 1.53 -9.96 18.08
CA ARG A 968 0.11 -9.60 18.19
C ARG A 968 -0.16 -8.33 17.42
N VAL A 969 -1.22 -8.34 16.62
CA VAL A 969 -1.70 -7.16 15.92
C VAL A 969 -3.20 -7.04 16.14
N ASP A 970 -3.62 -5.96 16.83
CA ASP A 970 -5.03 -5.65 17.08
C ASP A 970 -5.84 -6.86 17.61
N GLY A 971 -5.36 -7.50 18.69
CA GLY A 971 -5.96 -8.66 19.32
C GLY A 971 -5.50 -10.01 18.77
N VAL A 972 -5.14 -10.06 17.49
CA VAL A 972 -4.90 -11.32 16.77
C VAL A 972 -3.43 -11.75 16.92
N PRO A 973 -3.15 -12.96 17.44
CA PRO A 973 -1.81 -13.54 17.44
C PRO A 973 -1.45 -14.11 16.05
N TYR A 974 -0.26 -13.74 15.57
CA TYR A 974 0.36 -14.19 14.33
C TYR A 974 1.62 -14.99 14.63
N LEU A 975 1.53 -16.31 14.44
CA LEU A 975 2.67 -17.22 14.51
C LEU A 975 3.38 -17.24 13.15
N VAL A 976 4.68 -17.06 13.15
CA VAL A 976 5.57 -17.50 12.08
C VAL A 976 6.31 -18.73 12.59
N ASN A 977 5.95 -19.90 12.06
CA ASN A 977 6.63 -21.15 12.35
C ASN A 977 7.98 -21.17 11.63
N GLY A 978 9.04 -21.55 12.34
CA GLY A 978 10.37 -21.68 11.75
C GLY A 978 10.56 -23.03 11.05
N ASN A 979 11.81 -23.32 10.68
CA ASN A 979 12.13 -24.46 9.82
C ASN A 979 12.05 -25.80 10.56
N SER A 980 11.44 -26.81 9.95
CA SER A 980 11.46 -28.18 10.45
C SER A 980 12.55 -29.06 9.82
N GLY A 981 13.20 -28.62 8.74
CA GLY A 981 14.30 -29.34 8.10
C GLY A 981 15.46 -28.47 7.65
N LYS A 982 15.19 -27.46 6.81
CA LYS A 982 16.26 -26.60 6.24
C LYS A 982 16.94 -25.75 7.32
N SER A 983 18.12 -25.22 7.01
CA SER A 983 18.86 -24.38 7.96
C SER A 983 18.06 -23.10 8.30
N PRO A 984 17.96 -22.68 9.58
CA PRO A 984 17.19 -21.50 9.97
C PRO A 984 17.78 -20.19 9.43
N ALA A 985 16.91 -19.21 9.17
CA ALA A 985 17.23 -17.93 8.54
C ALA A 985 17.49 -16.78 9.54
N ALA A 986 17.58 -17.09 10.83
CA ALA A 986 17.90 -16.13 11.89
C ALA A 986 18.98 -16.66 12.84
N ALA A 987 19.49 -15.79 13.71
CA ALA A 987 20.39 -16.18 14.79
C ALA A 987 19.65 -17.04 15.83
N PRO A 988 20.35 -17.92 16.58
CA PRO A 988 19.70 -18.84 17.51
C PRO A 988 18.86 -18.18 18.61
N GLY A 989 19.28 -17.00 19.09
CA GLY A 989 18.56 -16.23 20.11
C GLY A 989 17.31 -15.52 19.58
N ASP A 990 17.22 -15.33 18.27
CA ASP A 990 16.15 -14.58 17.59
C ASP A 990 15.16 -15.53 16.89
N GLY A 991 15.05 -16.78 17.35
CA GLY A 991 14.16 -17.79 16.77
C GLY A 991 14.75 -18.62 15.64
N GLY A 992 16.06 -18.51 15.39
CA GLY A 992 16.77 -19.28 14.38
C GLY A 992 17.20 -20.67 14.84
N PHE A 993 16.25 -21.61 14.95
CA PHE A 993 16.53 -23.03 15.24
C PHE A 993 15.64 -23.94 14.38
N VAL A 994 15.95 -25.24 14.34
CA VAL A 994 15.12 -26.24 13.65
C VAL A 994 14.12 -26.84 14.64
N GLY A 995 12.85 -26.97 14.29
CA GLY A 995 11.84 -27.49 15.20
C GLY A 995 10.43 -27.48 14.64
N TRP A 996 9.45 -27.43 15.53
CA TRP A 996 8.02 -27.36 15.20
C TRP A 996 7.27 -26.61 16.32
N THR A 997 6.02 -26.22 16.08
CA THR A 997 5.22 -25.49 17.09
C THR A 997 3.98 -26.26 17.49
N MET A 998 3.67 -26.32 18.79
CA MET A 998 2.34 -26.72 19.27
C MET A 998 1.48 -25.47 19.46
N VAL A 999 0.38 -25.38 18.74
CA VAL A 999 -0.65 -24.36 18.94
C VAL A 999 -1.78 -24.98 19.75
N ARG A 1000 -2.24 -24.25 20.77
CA ARG A 1000 -3.37 -24.65 21.61
C ARG A 1000 -4.45 -23.62 21.55
N PHE A 1001 -5.67 -24.08 21.31
CA PHE A 1001 -6.85 -23.23 21.27
C PHE A 1001 -7.85 -23.69 22.34
N GLU A 1002 -7.95 -22.94 23.44
CA GLU A 1002 -8.84 -23.19 24.57
C GLU A 1002 -9.76 -21.98 24.78
N PRO A 1003 -10.93 -21.94 24.12
CA PRO A 1003 -11.86 -20.81 24.22
C PRO A 1003 -12.37 -20.55 25.65
N GLY A 1004 -12.23 -21.51 26.58
CA GLY A 1004 -12.57 -21.33 27.99
C GLY A 1004 -11.58 -20.47 28.77
N ASP A 1005 -10.32 -20.37 28.34
CA ASP A 1005 -9.32 -19.48 28.94
C ASP A 1005 -9.52 -18.06 28.42
N LYS A 1006 -10.29 -17.26 29.17
CA LYS A 1006 -10.60 -15.87 28.79
C LYS A 1006 -9.38 -14.94 28.81
N ALA A 1007 -8.28 -15.32 29.47
CA ALA A 1007 -7.10 -14.48 29.57
C ALA A 1007 -6.14 -14.73 28.41
N GLN A 1008 -5.93 -15.99 28.03
CA GLN A 1008 -5.10 -16.37 26.88
C GLN A 1008 -5.67 -17.61 26.16
N PRO A 1009 -6.71 -17.41 25.34
CA PRO A 1009 -7.45 -18.50 24.69
C PRO A 1009 -6.66 -19.22 23.60
N VAL A 1010 -5.57 -18.60 23.13
CA VAL A 1010 -4.63 -19.22 22.20
C VAL A 1010 -3.23 -19.19 22.82
N ARG A 1011 -2.54 -20.32 22.81
CA ARG A 1011 -1.18 -20.47 23.34
C ARG A 1011 -0.29 -21.17 22.32
N PHE A 1012 0.99 -20.84 22.35
CA PHE A 1012 2.00 -21.36 21.43
C PHE A 1012 3.16 -21.95 22.23
N GLU A 1013 3.64 -23.13 21.81
CA GLU A 1013 4.85 -23.73 22.34
C GLU A 1013 5.81 -24.03 21.17
N THR A 1014 6.87 -23.24 20.99
CA THR A 1014 7.89 -23.54 19.97
C THR A 1014 8.86 -24.56 20.52
N ARG A 1015 9.04 -25.65 19.78
CA ARG A 1015 9.74 -26.86 20.23
C ARG A 1015 10.95 -27.10 19.34
N PRO A 1016 12.15 -26.68 19.77
CA PRO A 1016 13.37 -26.99 19.03
C PRO A 1016 13.64 -28.49 19.05
N ASN A 1017 14.22 -29.02 17.98
CA ASN A 1017 14.84 -30.34 18.00
C ASN A 1017 15.98 -30.33 19.03
N VAL A 1018 16.03 -31.33 19.90
CA VAL A 1018 17.07 -31.40 20.95
C VAL A 1018 18.04 -32.53 20.64
N ASP A 1019 19.24 -32.24 20.15
CA ASP A 1019 20.30 -33.25 20.04
C ASP A 1019 20.96 -33.46 21.41
N ALA A 1020 21.20 -32.36 22.12
CA ALA A 1020 21.58 -32.34 23.53
C ALA A 1020 21.01 -31.12 24.23
N LEU A 1021 20.75 -31.25 25.53
CA LEU A 1021 20.37 -30.15 26.42
C LEU A 1021 21.42 -30.04 27.53
N THR A 1022 21.91 -28.83 27.77
CA THR A 1022 22.82 -28.52 28.87
C THR A 1022 22.17 -27.50 29.81
N LEU A 1023 22.44 -27.63 31.11
CA LEU A 1023 22.01 -26.71 32.15
C LEU A 1023 23.23 -26.38 33.01
N SER A 1024 23.57 -25.11 33.11
CA SER A 1024 24.75 -24.61 33.81
C SER A 1024 24.35 -23.53 34.81
N GLY A 1025 25.02 -23.51 35.95
CA GLY A 1025 24.79 -22.56 37.04
C GLY A 1025 25.75 -22.82 38.21
N PRO A 1026 25.63 -22.08 39.31
CA PRO A 1026 26.55 -22.22 40.45
C PRO A 1026 26.38 -23.57 41.15
N SER A 1027 27.45 -24.15 41.67
CA SER A 1027 27.35 -25.31 42.58
C SER A 1027 26.97 -24.90 44.01
N SER A 1028 27.24 -23.64 44.40
CA SER A 1028 26.89 -23.09 45.70
C SER A 1028 26.72 -21.57 45.68
N LEU A 1029 25.88 -21.04 46.56
CA LEU A 1029 25.63 -19.61 46.76
C LEU A 1029 25.59 -19.24 48.24
N ALA A 1030 25.98 -18.03 48.61
CA ALA A 1030 25.71 -17.47 49.94
C ALA A 1030 24.26 -16.96 50.02
N ARG A 1031 23.68 -16.96 51.22
CA ARG A 1031 22.35 -16.35 51.44
C ARG A 1031 22.29 -14.90 50.91
N GLY A 1032 21.31 -14.61 50.07
CA GLY A 1032 21.10 -13.31 49.44
C GLY A 1032 21.85 -13.11 48.12
N GLU A 1033 22.75 -14.02 47.75
CA GLU A 1033 23.49 -13.98 46.49
C GLU A 1033 22.59 -14.34 45.30
N LYS A 1034 22.90 -13.76 44.14
CA LYS A 1034 22.24 -14.00 42.85
C LYS A 1034 23.25 -14.55 41.86
N ALA A 1035 22.85 -15.51 41.04
CA ALA A 1035 23.69 -16.03 39.98
C ALA A 1035 22.87 -16.45 38.77
N ASP A 1036 23.50 -16.39 37.60
CA ASP A 1036 22.89 -16.78 36.34
C ASP A 1036 22.83 -18.30 36.22
N VAL A 1037 21.69 -18.78 35.74
CA VAL A 1037 21.48 -20.16 35.29
C VAL A 1037 21.16 -20.12 33.82
N ARG A 1038 21.95 -20.85 33.03
CA ARG A 1038 21.83 -20.89 31.57
C ARG A 1038 21.56 -22.31 31.09
N ALA A 1039 20.49 -22.46 30.33
CA ALA A 1039 20.19 -23.67 29.58
C ALA A 1039 20.41 -23.45 28.08
N VAL A 1040 20.99 -24.45 27.41
CA VAL A 1040 21.33 -24.38 25.98
C VAL A 1040 21.00 -25.71 25.32
N VAL A 1041 20.25 -25.65 24.22
CA VAL A 1041 20.00 -26.76 23.30
C VAL A 1041 21.08 -26.76 22.22
N THR A 1042 21.66 -27.92 21.95
CA THR A 1042 22.58 -28.14 20.83
C THR A 1042 21.82 -28.73 19.64
N GLN A 1043 22.08 -28.18 18.45
CA GLN A 1043 21.58 -28.66 17.15
C GLN A 1043 22.74 -28.69 16.14
N GLY A 1044 23.36 -29.86 15.93
CA GLY A 1044 24.63 -29.95 15.21
C GLY A 1044 25.69 -29.01 15.82
N ALA A 1045 26.19 -28.04 15.04
CA ALA A 1045 27.15 -27.03 15.52
C ALA A 1045 26.48 -25.81 16.20
N ARG A 1046 25.14 -25.69 16.16
CA ARG A 1046 24.39 -24.54 16.65
C ARG A 1046 24.08 -24.67 18.13
N GLN A 1047 24.24 -23.58 18.87
CA GLN A 1047 23.89 -23.47 20.29
C GLN A 1047 22.68 -22.54 20.43
N VAL A 1048 21.53 -23.08 20.79
CA VAL A 1048 20.25 -22.39 20.91
C VAL A 1048 19.99 -22.09 22.40
N PRO A 1049 19.98 -20.82 22.82
CA PRO A 1049 19.67 -20.49 24.21
C PRO A 1049 18.21 -20.87 24.53
N VAL A 1050 17.98 -21.44 25.71
CA VAL A 1050 16.63 -21.71 26.20
C VAL A 1050 16.05 -20.43 26.80
N SER A 1051 15.63 -19.55 25.90
CA SER A 1051 14.97 -18.27 26.14
C SER A 1051 13.98 -18.01 25.02
N TYR A 1052 13.12 -17.01 25.16
CA TYR A 1052 12.21 -16.59 24.08
C TYR A 1052 12.94 -16.56 22.72
N PRO A 1053 12.41 -17.19 21.65
CA PRO A 1053 11.07 -17.78 21.57
C PRO A 1053 10.97 -19.26 21.99
N VAL A 1054 12.05 -19.93 22.42
CA VAL A 1054 12.04 -21.35 22.82
C VAL A 1054 11.11 -21.59 24.01
N SER A 1055 10.24 -22.59 23.88
CA SER A 1055 9.40 -23.05 24.98
C SER A 1055 10.12 -24.08 25.85
N ALA A 1056 10.04 -23.88 27.16
CA ALA A 1056 10.61 -24.77 28.16
C ALA A 1056 9.64 -24.97 29.34
N ASP A 1057 9.86 -26.01 30.13
CA ASP A 1057 9.14 -26.27 31.38
C ASP A 1057 10.17 -26.31 32.52
N TRP A 1058 10.28 -25.20 33.26
CA TRP A 1058 11.14 -25.06 34.43
C TRP A 1058 10.40 -25.53 35.68
N LYS A 1059 11.02 -26.45 36.41
CA LYS A 1059 10.46 -27.01 37.64
C LYS A 1059 11.45 -26.91 38.78
N GLY A 1060 10.99 -26.32 39.87
CA GLY A 1060 11.66 -26.35 41.17
C GLY A 1060 11.40 -27.68 41.85
N GLY A 1061 12.47 -28.37 42.23
CA GLY A 1061 12.43 -29.49 43.15
C GLY A 1061 12.31 -29.00 44.59
N TRP A 1062 12.54 -29.91 45.55
CA TRP A 1062 12.48 -29.56 46.97
C TRP A 1062 13.41 -28.38 47.30
N GLY A 1063 12.87 -27.35 47.94
CA GLY A 1063 13.60 -26.13 48.31
C GLY A 1063 13.80 -25.12 47.17
N THR A 1064 13.13 -25.24 46.01
CA THR A 1064 13.28 -24.26 44.92
C THR A 1064 11.95 -23.75 44.43
N HIS A 1065 11.77 -22.45 44.52
CA HIS A 1065 10.67 -21.72 43.89
C HIS A 1065 11.06 -21.34 42.45
N VAL A 1066 10.13 -21.49 41.51
CA VAL A 1066 10.27 -20.95 40.15
C VAL A 1066 9.26 -19.81 40.01
N ALA A 1067 9.76 -18.59 39.82
CA ALA A 1067 8.96 -17.39 39.66
C ALA A 1067 8.16 -17.47 38.36
N GLY A 1068 6.89 -17.01 38.40
CA GLY A 1068 5.93 -17.16 37.31
C GLY A 1068 4.75 -18.09 37.65
N GLY A 1069 4.84 -18.87 38.73
CA GLY A 1069 3.73 -19.62 39.30
C GLY A 1069 2.76 -18.77 40.15
N PHE A 1070 1.58 -19.32 40.47
CA PHE A 1070 0.53 -18.65 41.27
C PHE A 1070 0.93 -18.33 42.73
N LEU A 1071 2.00 -18.92 43.24
CA LEU A 1071 2.40 -18.81 44.64
C LEU A 1071 3.73 -18.06 44.73
N PRO A 1072 3.89 -17.11 45.66
CA PRO A 1072 5.19 -16.51 45.94
C PRO A 1072 6.14 -17.55 46.56
N ALA A 1073 7.43 -17.23 46.59
CA ALA A 1073 8.41 -18.03 47.31
C ALA A 1073 7.98 -18.20 48.78
N MET A 1074 7.91 -19.45 49.22
CA MET A 1074 7.48 -19.83 50.55
C MET A 1074 8.64 -19.69 51.55
N PRO A 1075 8.37 -19.53 52.86
CA PRO A 1075 9.43 -19.37 53.88
C PRO A 1075 10.42 -20.55 53.98
N TRP A 1076 10.06 -21.71 53.45
CA TRP A 1076 10.90 -22.92 53.41
C TRP A 1076 11.70 -23.07 52.11
N ASP A 1077 11.50 -22.23 51.10
CA ASP A 1077 12.26 -22.30 49.85
C ASP A 1077 13.70 -21.83 50.07
N VAL A 1078 14.65 -22.64 49.61
CA VAL A 1078 16.11 -22.42 49.70
C VAL A 1078 16.57 -21.41 48.65
N ALA A 1079 16.01 -21.45 47.46
CA ALA A 1079 16.28 -20.51 46.38
C ALA A 1079 15.03 -20.21 45.55
N SER A 1080 15.04 -19.09 44.82
CA SER A 1080 14.02 -18.71 43.84
C SER A 1080 14.68 -18.46 42.48
N PHE A 1081 14.24 -19.15 41.45
CA PHE A 1081 14.68 -18.99 40.06
C PHE A 1081 13.65 -18.20 39.26
N ASP A 1082 14.08 -17.22 38.47
CA ASP A 1082 13.23 -16.51 37.51
C ASP A 1082 13.59 -16.91 36.07
N PRO A 1083 12.73 -17.68 35.38
CA PRO A 1083 12.96 -18.10 34.00
C PRO A 1083 13.06 -16.94 33.00
N ALA A 1084 12.43 -15.80 33.28
CA ALA A 1084 12.43 -14.66 32.37
C ALA A 1084 13.78 -13.93 32.34
N SER A 1085 14.45 -13.85 33.50
CA SER A 1085 15.78 -13.25 33.64
C SER A 1085 16.92 -14.27 33.64
N GLY A 1086 16.63 -15.56 33.88
CA GLY A 1086 17.64 -16.59 34.07
C GLY A 1086 18.37 -16.51 35.42
N VAL A 1087 17.85 -15.75 36.39
CA VAL A 1087 18.53 -15.47 37.65
C VAL A 1087 18.01 -16.37 38.77
N LEU A 1088 18.93 -17.05 39.47
CA LEU A 1088 18.68 -17.78 40.70
C LEU A 1088 19.09 -16.94 41.91
N THR A 1089 18.17 -16.73 42.85
CA THR A 1089 18.40 -15.99 44.10
C THR A 1089 18.39 -16.94 45.29
N ALA A 1090 19.46 -16.95 46.09
CA ALA A 1090 19.57 -17.73 47.31
C ALA A 1090 18.80 -17.08 48.47
N LEU A 1091 17.88 -17.80 49.11
CA LEU A 1091 16.98 -17.26 50.14
C LEU A 1091 17.38 -17.68 51.56
N ARG A 1092 17.77 -18.95 51.75
CA ARG A 1092 18.16 -19.52 53.05
C ARG A 1092 19.06 -20.75 52.89
N PRO A 1093 19.80 -21.16 53.93
CA PRO A 1093 20.66 -22.33 53.86
C PRO A 1093 19.89 -23.62 53.54
N GLY A 1094 20.47 -24.47 52.68
CA GLY A 1094 19.89 -25.74 52.25
C GLY A 1094 20.32 -26.14 50.83
N THR A 1095 19.65 -27.14 50.26
CA THR A 1095 19.86 -27.55 48.87
C THR A 1095 18.65 -27.16 48.03
N ALA A 1096 18.90 -26.43 46.94
CA ALA A 1096 17.93 -26.06 45.92
C ALA A 1096 18.13 -26.97 44.69
N ASN A 1097 17.05 -27.50 44.12
CA ASN A 1097 17.07 -28.29 42.91
C ASN A 1097 16.25 -27.61 41.83
N LEU A 1098 16.84 -27.35 40.68
CA LEU A 1098 16.18 -26.76 39.52
C LEU A 1098 16.25 -27.75 38.35
N SER A 1099 15.18 -27.85 37.57
CA SER A 1099 15.17 -28.64 36.34
C SER A 1099 14.51 -27.88 35.21
N VAL A 1100 14.94 -28.17 33.99
CA VAL A 1100 14.36 -27.63 32.76
C VAL A 1100 14.08 -28.76 31.79
N THR A 1101 12.89 -28.76 31.20
CA THR A 1101 12.51 -29.67 30.12
C THR A 1101 12.30 -28.90 28.84
N VAL A 1102 12.97 -29.30 27.75
CA VAL A 1102 12.79 -28.73 26.41
C VAL A 1102 12.47 -29.88 25.46
N ASN A 1103 11.33 -29.79 24.79
CA ASN A 1103 10.84 -30.80 23.84
C ASN A 1103 11.01 -32.26 24.34
N GLY A 1104 10.64 -32.51 25.59
CA GLY A 1104 10.70 -33.84 26.22
C GLY A 1104 12.05 -34.25 26.84
N VAL A 1105 13.12 -33.47 26.65
CA VAL A 1105 14.44 -33.74 27.24
C VAL A 1105 14.63 -32.91 28.52
N THR A 1106 14.97 -33.54 29.64
CA THR A 1106 15.11 -32.87 30.95
C THR A 1106 16.57 -32.84 31.43
N LYS A 1107 16.98 -31.72 32.02
CA LYS A 1107 18.23 -31.58 32.80
C LYS A 1107 17.96 -30.94 34.16
N SER A 1108 18.82 -31.25 35.13
CA SER A 1108 18.70 -30.77 36.51
C SER A 1108 20.01 -30.19 37.02
N LEU A 1109 19.91 -29.21 37.92
CA LEU A 1109 20.99 -28.51 38.59
C LEU A 1109 20.67 -28.48 40.09
N SER A 1110 21.63 -28.89 40.92
CA SER A 1110 21.54 -28.81 42.38
C SER A 1110 22.50 -27.74 42.89
N VAL A 1111 21.99 -26.82 43.72
CA VAL A 1111 22.72 -25.65 44.24
C VAL A 1111 22.68 -25.69 45.76
N THR A 1112 23.84 -25.60 46.40
CA THR A 1112 23.91 -25.53 47.87
C THR A 1112 23.95 -24.08 48.33
N VAL A 1113 22.94 -23.65 49.08
CA VAL A 1113 22.93 -22.33 49.73
C VAL A 1113 23.55 -22.45 51.12
N ARG A 1114 24.58 -21.65 51.38
CA ARG A 1114 25.32 -21.61 52.65
C ARG A 1114 24.85 -20.50 53.57
#